data_AF-A0A1X7UDQ4-F1
#
_entry.id   AF-A0A1X7UDQ4-F1
#
_cell.length_a   1.000
_cell.length_b   1.000
_cell.length_c   1.000
_cell.angle_alpha   90.00
_cell.angle_beta   90.00
_cell.angle_gamma   90.00
#
_symmetry.space_group_name_H-M   'P 1'
#
loop_
_entity.id
_entity.type
_entity.pdbx_description
1 polymer ?
#
loop_
_entity_poly.entity_id
_entity_poly.type
_entity_poly.pdbx_seq_one_letter_code
_entity_poly.pdbx_strand_id
1 'polypeptide(L)'
;MWGGFQPDLPGVHNNEEKKSFCSVVEVCHLPTGMWVQKPTTGDPPLGVGGYAAAVIRNEIFFFGGYCGHDECFHNSLYSFNVDTFNWKELSPTTSHHGPMMKFTSSMIAIKVNSEDYLVVIGGRGPSSNNTPPQPGAQYSNGRCNEVHMYRLKTGEWTSPTVTGDRPPPINDFPLTSITNTTAILFGGSIGHNSYSNDVYVFEFTDTSVKCKKFPNPGGSVQWPKERECHSSVLINCSSGPHLLVVGGVAGTPTIDCWLLNINKMEWKELTNIPDSVTYRWYHSLSVWNETQTTHWITEFGGERGVSKISDTRFIEIITSTGDIVVQSVLDINEYQKRRIQDAVGKWMEEGSVDLTVTRVNMLGAPGAGKTCSQLLLLNEAPPTNNTSTPIACPAVRATRVAVCDKTIWNRKEYVTEIPQSTSGYHKFRDAMSLKITITSKHTLHLINRYTHIEVYFTGPTQHCPLVCKLLTTAIDNSSDAMHLKHNYVNAFACPSKRSSCYCIVRPREDGNIVNCTVCPVSATISSDHWYWFESGPDEGNNGTQNLLDKRPLKSDLLRLFKDSAVHSKIIGTALDVKVDDLVALPQYTSDNLILVFQRWIDSDKDVTWRKALQVCKDYPDELGRAKSDVEKFLSSSFHPAKSSSLTHLKVAPKSFALIFIASLILLLCAIVISFFIRID
;
A
#
# COMPACT_ATOMS: atom_id res chain seq x y z
N MET A 1 -3.63 13.35 -0.39
CA MET A 1 -5.08 13.51 -0.14
C MET A 1 -5.28 13.96 1.30
N TRP A 2 -6.21 14.87 1.54
CA TRP A 2 -6.52 15.42 2.86
C TRP A 2 -8.04 15.66 2.97
N GLY A 3 -8.61 15.61 4.17
CA GLY A 3 -10.04 15.88 4.37
C GLY A 3 -10.96 14.88 3.65
N GLY A 4 -12.01 15.39 3.01
CA GLY A 4 -13.08 14.61 2.40
C GLY A 4 -14.12 14.10 3.41
N PHE A 5 -15.14 13.41 2.91
CA PHE A 5 -16.08 12.72 3.78
C PHE A 5 -15.42 11.46 4.35
N GLN A 6 -15.33 11.37 5.67
CA GLN A 6 -14.83 10.19 6.38
C GLN A 6 -15.94 9.66 7.31
N PRO A 7 -16.15 8.34 7.42
CA PRO A 7 -17.26 7.77 8.19
C PRO A 7 -17.35 8.22 9.65
N ASP A 8 -16.19 8.39 10.29
CA ASP A 8 -16.09 8.67 11.73
C ASP A 8 -15.68 10.14 12.03
N LEU A 9 -15.64 11.01 11.01
CA LEU A 9 -15.29 12.41 11.22
C LEU A 9 -16.41 13.13 11.99
N PRO A 10 -16.13 13.73 13.15
CA PRO A 10 -17.17 14.40 13.94
C PRO A 10 -17.81 15.57 13.19
N GLY A 11 -19.14 15.55 13.12
CA GLY A 11 -19.97 16.63 12.57
C GLY A 11 -20.11 17.82 13.52
N VAL A 12 -18.98 18.37 13.98
CA VAL A 12 -18.92 19.56 14.85
C VAL A 12 -17.97 20.58 14.25
N HIS A 13 -18.07 21.85 14.66
CA HIS A 13 -17.22 22.92 14.14
C HIS A 13 -15.73 22.63 14.35
N ASN A 14 -15.33 22.48 15.62
CA ASN A 14 -13.95 22.20 16.01
C ASN A 14 -13.92 21.56 17.41
N ASN A 15 -13.26 20.42 17.54
CA ASN A 15 -12.93 19.78 18.81
C ASN A 15 -11.64 18.95 18.63
N GLU A 16 -11.06 18.47 19.72
CA GLU A 16 -9.80 17.70 19.68
C GLU A 16 -9.92 16.41 18.85
N GLU A 17 -11.08 15.76 18.87
CA GLU A 17 -11.34 14.57 18.06
C GLU A 17 -11.27 14.88 16.55
N LYS A 18 -12.03 15.89 16.08
CA LYS A 18 -12.01 16.32 14.67
C LYS A 18 -10.62 16.78 14.25
N LYS A 19 -9.93 17.55 15.09
CA LYS A 19 -8.54 17.95 14.82
C LYS A 19 -7.64 16.73 14.61
N SER A 20 -7.79 15.67 15.39
CA SER A 20 -6.99 14.44 15.23
C SER A 20 -7.21 13.78 13.86
N PHE A 21 -8.45 13.74 13.36
CA PHE A 21 -8.76 13.24 12.02
C PHE A 21 -8.22 14.15 10.91
N CYS A 22 -8.23 15.47 11.12
CA CYS A 22 -7.76 16.44 10.12
C CYS A 22 -6.23 16.63 10.14
N SER A 23 -5.53 16.16 11.18
CA SER A 23 -4.09 16.35 11.37
C SER A 23 -3.25 15.27 10.69
N VAL A 24 -3.80 14.55 9.71
CA VAL A 24 -3.11 13.53 8.91
C VAL A 24 -3.37 13.74 7.42
N VAL A 25 -2.41 13.34 6.59
CA VAL A 25 -2.55 13.32 5.13
C VAL A 25 -2.20 11.94 4.59
N GLU A 26 -2.95 11.49 3.59
CA GLU A 26 -2.68 10.25 2.86
C GLU A 26 -1.78 10.56 1.65
N VAL A 27 -0.64 9.88 1.57
CA VAL A 27 0.37 10.08 0.52
C VAL A 27 0.50 8.83 -0.33
N CYS A 28 0.21 8.94 -1.63
CA CYS A 28 0.46 7.87 -2.59
C CYS A 28 1.84 8.06 -3.23
N HIS A 29 2.75 7.12 -3.00
CA HIS A 29 4.04 7.07 -3.68
C HIS A 29 3.87 6.44 -5.06
N LEU A 30 3.65 7.27 -6.08
CA LEU A 30 3.28 6.82 -7.43
C LEU A 30 4.25 5.81 -8.07
N PRO A 31 5.58 5.90 -7.93
CA PRO A 31 6.48 4.89 -8.50
C PRO A 31 6.25 3.47 -7.97
N THR A 32 5.71 3.33 -6.75
CA THR A 32 5.40 2.03 -6.14
C THR A 32 3.91 1.76 -6.02
N GLY A 33 3.05 2.78 -6.07
CA GLY A 33 1.61 2.68 -5.79
C GLY A 33 1.27 2.50 -4.31
N MET A 34 2.21 2.75 -3.40
CA MET A 34 1.97 2.58 -1.96
C MET A 34 1.34 3.83 -1.34
N TRP A 35 0.28 3.64 -0.57
CA TRP A 35 -0.29 4.68 0.29
C TRP A 35 0.32 4.63 1.68
N VAL A 36 0.65 5.80 2.22
CA VAL A 36 1.10 5.97 3.60
C VAL A 36 0.41 7.18 4.22
N GLN A 37 -0.13 6.99 5.42
CA GLN A 37 -0.63 8.09 6.23
C GLN A 37 0.54 8.79 6.91
N LYS A 38 0.55 10.13 6.87
CA LYS A 38 1.58 10.97 7.48
C LYS A 38 0.92 11.96 8.44
N PRO A 39 1.40 12.07 9.69
CA PRO A 39 0.94 13.14 10.58
C PRO A 39 1.39 14.49 10.02
N THR A 40 0.61 15.52 10.33
CA THR A 40 0.91 16.90 9.97
C THR A 40 1.15 17.75 11.21
N THR A 41 1.76 18.91 11.00
CA THR A 41 2.00 19.93 12.02
C THR A 41 1.31 21.23 11.62
N GLY A 42 1.10 22.12 12.59
CA GLY A 42 0.24 23.29 12.41
C GLY A 42 -1.24 22.93 12.47
N ASP A 43 -2.11 23.94 12.41
CA ASP A 43 -3.56 23.74 12.44
C ASP A 43 -4.07 23.55 11.01
N PRO A 44 -4.69 22.40 10.68
CA PRO A 44 -5.27 22.16 9.37
C PRO A 44 -6.55 23.01 9.18
N PRO A 45 -6.96 23.29 7.93
CA PRO A 45 -8.21 24.00 7.66
C PRO A 45 -9.43 23.28 8.22
N LEU A 46 -10.45 24.04 8.62
CA LEU A 46 -11.73 23.48 9.09
C LEU A 46 -12.67 23.08 7.94
N GLY A 47 -12.49 23.67 6.74
CA GLY A 47 -13.22 23.32 5.53
C GLY A 47 -12.76 21.98 4.96
N VAL A 48 -13.24 20.88 5.54
CA VAL A 48 -12.79 19.51 5.24
C VAL A 48 -13.37 18.93 3.96
N GLY A 49 -14.51 19.41 3.48
CA GLY A 49 -15.21 18.86 2.31
C GLY A 49 -15.42 19.90 1.21
N GLY A 50 -15.24 19.52 -0.06
CA GLY A 50 -15.49 20.41 -1.20
C GLY A 50 -14.62 21.68 -1.20
N TYR A 51 -13.45 21.65 -0.56
CA TYR A 51 -12.46 22.72 -0.68
C TYR A 51 -11.89 22.74 -2.11
N ALA A 52 -11.38 23.90 -2.53
CA ALA A 52 -10.60 24.02 -3.76
C ALA A 52 -9.10 23.87 -3.45
N ALA A 53 -8.34 23.27 -4.36
CA ALA A 53 -6.89 23.10 -4.16
C ALA A 53 -6.09 23.40 -5.43
N ALA A 54 -4.89 23.93 -5.25
CA ALA A 54 -3.92 24.18 -6.32
C ALA A 54 -2.49 23.94 -5.83
N VAL A 55 -1.57 23.65 -6.74
CA VAL A 55 -0.19 23.29 -6.39
C VAL A 55 0.79 24.26 -7.04
N ILE A 56 1.76 24.75 -6.27
CA ILE A 56 2.93 25.44 -6.78
C ILE A 56 4.16 24.79 -6.17
N ARG A 57 4.91 24.06 -7.00
CA ARG A 57 6.11 23.31 -6.58
C ARG A 57 5.76 22.34 -5.42
N ASN A 58 6.29 22.59 -4.23
CA ASN A 58 6.18 21.75 -3.03
C ASN A 58 5.11 22.27 -2.04
N GLU A 59 4.37 23.30 -2.43
CA GLU A 59 3.27 23.86 -1.64
C GLU A 59 1.94 23.51 -2.30
N ILE A 60 1.02 22.97 -1.50
CA ILE A 60 -0.39 22.79 -1.88
C ILE A 60 -1.20 23.84 -1.16
N PHE A 61 -2.02 24.58 -1.90
CA PHE A 61 -2.90 25.59 -1.36
C PHE A 61 -4.31 25.04 -1.28
N PHE A 62 -5.02 25.35 -0.19
CA PHE A 62 -6.39 24.94 0.09
C PHE A 62 -7.25 26.17 0.35
N PHE A 63 -8.39 26.27 -0.32
CA PHE A 63 -9.32 27.38 -0.18
C PHE A 63 -10.73 26.90 0.17
N GLY A 64 -11.31 27.53 1.18
CA GLY A 64 -12.72 27.39 1.54
C GLY A 64 -13.10 25.98 2.02
N GLY A 65 -14.28 25.52 1.62
CA GLY A 65 -14.81 24.20 1.95
C GLY A 65 -15.91 24.22 3.02
N TYR A 66 -16.65 23.12 3.08
CA TYR A 66 -17.67 22.81 4.06
C TYR A 66 -17.05 22.14 5.29
N CYS A 67 -17.45 22.60 6.47
CA CYS A 67 -16.91 22.15 7.75
C CYS A 67 -17.40 20.75 8.17
N GLY A 68 -18.45 20.22 7.53
CA GLY A 68 -19.03 18.92 7.91
C GLY A 68 -20.18 19.00 8.92
N HIS A 69 -20.60 20.21 9.30
CA HIS A 69 -21.80 20.43 10.12
C HIS A 69 -22.59 21.67 9.66
N ASP A 70 -23.91 21.60 9.80
CA ASP A 70 -24.86 22.69 9.54
C ASP A 70 -24.62 23.41 8.20
N GLU A 71 -24.75 24.75 8.17
CA GLU A 71 -24.36 25.61 7.04
C GLU A 71 -23.02 26.29 7.31
N CYS A 72 -22.03 25.53 7.81
CA CYS A 72 -20.71 26.06 8.14
C CYS A 72 -19.74 25.94 6.96
N PHE A 73 -19.51 27.07 6.28
CA PHE A 73 -18.60 27.18 5.13
C PHE A 73 -17.46 28.15 5.43
N HIS A 74 -16.33 27.92 4.80
CA HIS A 74 -15.12 28.71 4.99
C HIS A 74 -14.71 29.44 3.71
N ASN A 75 -13.90 30.49 3.86
CA ASN A 75 -13.13 31.14 2.78
C ASN A 75 -11.66 31.32 3.17
N SER A 76 -11.20 30.62 4.21
CA SER A 76 -9.80 30.64 4.57
C SER A 76 -8.92 30.05 3.48
N LEU A 77 -7.71 30.60 3.36
CA LEU A 77 -6.66 30.09 2.49
C LEU A 77 -5.52 29.56 3.34
N TYR A 78 -5.12 28.32 3.08
CA TYR A 78 -3.99 27.66 3.73
C TYR A 78 -2.97 27.23 2.69
N SER A 79 -1.69 27.21 3.08
CA SER A 79 -0.66 26.45 2.38
C SER A 79 -0.26 25.22 3.21
N PHE A 80 0.10 24.17 2.50
CA PHE A 80 0.60 22.92 3.05
C PHE A 80 1.91 22.56 2.36
N ASN A 81 2.98 22.56 3.14
CA ASN A 81 4.30 22.22 2.65
C ASN A 81 4.49 20.70 2.67
N VAL A 82 4.69 20.09 1.50
CA VAL A 82 4.76 18.61 1.37
C VAL A 82 6.08 18.01 1.86
N ASP A 83 7.13 18.82 2.05
CA ASP A 83 8.42 18.35 2.56
C ASP A 83 8.41 18.27 4.09
N THR A 84 7.78 19.25 4.75
CA THR A 84 7.72 19.39 6.21
C THR A 84 6.42 18.90 6.82
N PHE A 85 5.40 18.63 6.00
CA PHE A 85 4.04 18.27 6.42
C PHE A 85 3.44 19.31 7.38
N ASN A 86 3.67 20.59 7.09
CA ASN A 86 3.24 21.71 7.92
C ASN A 86 2.16 22.54 7.24
N TRP A 87 1.11 22.85 7.99
CA TRP A 87 0.04 23.76 7.61
C TRP A 87 0.38 25.20 8.00
N LYS A 88 0.05 26.13 7.12
CA LYS A 88 0.15 27.56 7.38
C LYS A 88 -1.10 28.27 6.89
N GLU A 89 -1.78 28.97 7.79
CA GLU A 89 -2.86 29.89 7.40
C GLU A 89 -2.25 31.12 6.70
N LEU A 90 -2.76 31.42 5.51
CA LEU A 90 -2.38 32.59 4.73
C LEU A 90 -3.46 33.68 4.77
N SER A 91 -4.72 33.28 4.86
CA SER A 91 -5.87 34.18 4.98
C SER A 91 -6.93 33.51 5.86
N PRO A 92 -7.33 34.13 6.98
CA PRO A 92 -8.32 33.55 7.88
C PRO A 92 -9.72 33.57 7.26
N THR A 93 -10.63 32.75 7.80
CA THR A 93 -12.05 32.84 7.45
C THR A 93 -12.60 34.20 7.91
N THR A 94 -13.27 34.93 7.03
CA THR A 94 -13.76 36.28 7.31
C THR A 94 -15.02 36.59 6.52
N SER A 95 -15.97 37.31 7.13
CA SER A 95 -17.13 37.88 6.46
C SER A 95 -16.92 39.35 6.09
N HIS A 96 -15.67 39.86 6.14
CA HIS A 96 -15.36 41.30 6.02
C HIS A 96 -14.50 41.71 4.80
N HIS A 97 -13.91 40.77 4.06
CA HIS A 97 -13.21 41.07 2.80
C HIS A 97 -12.91 39.80 2.01
N GLY A 98 -12.57 39.97 0.72
CA GLY A 98 -12.14 38.88 -0.14
C GLY A 98 -13.31 38.06 -0.71
N PRO A 99 -13.04 36.81 -1.10
CA PRO A 99 -14.05 35.93 -1.68
C PRO A 99 -15.09 35.51 -0.65
N MET A 100 -16.33 35.22 -1.07
CA MET A 100 -17.35 34.69 -0.16
C MET A 100 -16.95 33.33 0.45
N MET A 101 -17.54 33.00 1.62
CA MET A 101 -17.49 31.66 2.22
C MET A 101 -18.21 30.67 1.33
N LYS A 102 -17.52 29.60 0.92
CA LYS A 102 -18.05 28.66 -0.07
C LYS A 102 -17.33 27.32 -0.09
N PHE A 103 -18.03 26.32 -0.61
CA PHE A 103 -17.51 25.03 -1.02
C PHE A 103 -17.81 24.79 -2.50
N THR A 104 -17.21 23.74 -3.06
CA THR A 104 -17.32 23.28 -4.46
C THR A 104 -17.05 24.37 -5.50
N SER A 105 -16.25 25.37 -5.12
CA SER A 105 -15.49 26.23 -6.02
C SER A 105 -14.29 25.47 -6.56
N SER A 106 -13.59 26.06 -7.54
CA SER A 106 -12.32 25.52 -8.03
C SER A 106 -11.21 26.56 -7.93
N MET A 107 -9.97 26.08 -7.82
CA MET A 107 -8.79 26.92 -7.66
C MET A 107 -7.68 26.45 -8.59
N ILE A 108 -6.96 27.40 -9.17
CA ILE A 108 -5.77 27.15 -9.99
C ILE A 108 -4.64 28.07 -9.58
N ALA A 109 -3.42 27.64 -9.89
CA ALA A 109 -2.24 28.50 -9.81
C ALA A 109 -1.92 29.05 -11.20
N ILE A 110 -1.70 30.36 -11.30
CA ILE A 110 -1.28 31.04 -12.53
C ILE A 110 -0.03 31.88 -12.25
N LYS A 111 0.68 32.24 -13.31
CA LYS A 111 1.86 33.11 -13.24
C LYS A 111 1.73 34.28 -14.21
N VAL A 112 1.60 35.48 -13.67
CA VAL A 112 1.48 36.72 -14.44
C VAL A 112 2.63 37.65 -14.08
N ASN A 113 3.33 38.19 -15.08
CA ASN A 113 4.47 39.11 -14.87
C ASN A 113 5.54 38.56 -13.92
N SER A 114 5.81 37.25 -14.02
CA SER A 114 6.71 36.49 -13.13
C SER A 114 6.27 36.36 -11.66
N GLU A 115 5.06 36.79 -11.31
CA GLU A 115 4.47 36.62 -9.97
C GLU A 115 3.42 35.51 -9.98
N ASP A 116 3.40 34.72 -8.91
CA ASP A 116 2.46 33.62 -8.74
C ASP A 116 1.16 34.10 -8.08
N TYR A 117 0.04 33.66 -8.62
CA TYR A 117 -1.30 33.95 -8.13
C TYR A 117 -2.11 32.67 -7.97
N LEU A 118 -3.02 32.67 -7.01
CA LEU A 118 -4.07 31.65 -6.90
C LEU A 118 -5.38 32.28 -7.37
N VAL A 119 -6.07 31.64 -8.30
CA VAL A 119 -7.38 32.11 -8.78
C VAL A 119 -8.46 31.18 -8.27
N VAL A 120 -9.48 31.75 -7.63
CA VAL A 120 -10.66 31.01 -7.17
C VAL A 120 -11.87 31.45 -7.99
N ILE A 121 -12.62 30.48 -8.53
CA ILE A 121 -13.80 30.73 -9.35
C ILE A 121 -15.02 29.96 -8.82
N GLY A 122 -16.17 30.62 -8.86
CA GLY A 122 -17.49 30.03 -8.59
C GLY A 122 -17.61 29.49 -7.16
N GLY A 123 -18.48 28.50 -6.98
CA GLY A 123 -18.77 27.81 -5.73
C GLY A 123 -20.14 28.15 -5.16
N ARG A 124 -20.48 27.48 -4.04
CA ARG A 124 -21.75 27.62 -3.34
C ARG A 124 -21.54 27.92 -1.87
N GLY A 125 -22.36 28.79 -1.29
CA GLY A 125 -22.33 29.15 0.12
C GLY A 125 -23.50 30.06 0.50
N PRO A 126 -23.55 30.55 1.75
CA PRO A 126 -24.63 31.38 2.24
C PRO A 126 -24.60 32.73 1.52
N SER A 127 -25.76 33.18 1.03
CA SER A 127 -25.89 34.48 0.34
C SER A 127 -25.81 35.68 1.30
N SER A 128 -26.06 35.48 2.59
CA SER A 128 -26.19 36.53 3.61
C SER A 128 -24.88 36.92 4.32
N ASN A 129 -23.82 36.10 4.24
CA ASN A 129 -22.57 36.29 5.01
C ASN A 129 -21.43 36.93 4.20
N ASN A 130 -21.74 37.66 3.13
CA ASN A 130 -20.74 38.10 2.16
C ASN A 130 -20.52 39.62 2.22
N THR A 131 -19.25 40.01 2.20
CA THR A 131 -18.77 41.37 1.90
C THR A 131 -19.07 41.83 0.51
N PRO A 132 -18.88 43.14 0.20
CA PRO A 132 -19.48 43.73 -0.99
C PRO A 132 -19.27 42.83 -2.20
N PRO A 133 -20.35 42.42 -2.87
CA PRO A 133 -20.28 41.52 -4.00
C PRO A 133 -19.19 41.96 -4.98
N GLN A 134 -18.42 41.01 -5.52
CA GLN A 134 -17.48 41.36 -6.58
C GLN A 134 -18.25 42.09 -7.71
N PRO A 135 -17.77 43.25 -8.17
CA PRO A 135 -18.40 43.97 -9.28
C PRO A 135 -18.61 43.08 -10.51
N GLY A 136 -19.83 43.08 -11.03
CA GLY A 136 -20.23 42.27 -12.19
C GLY A 136 -20.42 40.77 -11.91
N ALA A 137 -20.25 40.29 -10.67
CA ALA A 137 -20.61 38.94 -10.29
C ALA A 137 -22.13 38.81 -10.06
N GLN A 138 -22.64 37.61 -10.27
CA GLN A 138 -24.03 37.22 -10.08
C GLN A 138 -24.11 36.14 -9.00
N TYR A 139 -25.25 36.10 -8.32
CA TYR A 139 -25.52 35.17 -7.23
C TYR A 139 -26.91 34.59 -7.40
N SER A 140 -27.05 33.28 -7.25
CA SER A 140 -28.34 32.59 -7.41
C SER A 140 -28.37 31.30 -6.61
N ASN A 141 -29.38 31.13 -5.75
CA ASN A 141 -29.57 29.92 -4.94
C ASN A 141 -28.29 29.49 -4.17
N GLY A 142 -27.60 30.48 -3.57
CA GLY A 142 -26.34 30.29 -2.86
C GLY A 142 -25.11 30.08 -3.73
N ARG A 143 -25.25 29.99 -5.07
CA ARG A 143 -24.11 29.93 -6.00
C ARG A 143 -23.64 31.33 -6.33
N CYS A 144 -22.35 31.46 -6.67
CA CYS A 144 -21.80 32.65 -7.27
C CYS A 144 -21.01 32.32 -8.53
N ASN A 145 -20.68 33.33 -9.32
CA ASN A 145 -19.68 33.24 -10.38
C ASN A 145 -18.49 34.14 -10.06
N GLU A 146 -18.21 34.39 -8.78
CA GLU A 146 -17.06 35.18 -8.31
C GLU A 146 -15.75 34.68 -8.95
N VAL A 147 -14.84 35.61 -9.21
CA VAL A 147 -13.47 35.37 -9.66
C VAL A 147 -12.58 36.23 -8.80
N HIS A 148 -11.76 35.62 -7.95
CA HIS A 148 -10.81 36.33 -7.08
C HIS A 148 -9.39 35.82 -7.33
N MET A 149 -8.42 36.71 -7.15
CA MET A 149 -7.01 36.40 -7.31
C MET A 149 -6.28 36.69 -5.99
N TYR A 150 -5.55 35.71 -5.46
CA TYR A 150 -4.67 35.91 -4.32
C TYR A 150 -3.24 36.09 -4.82
N ARG A 151 -2.64 37.26 -4.57
CA ARG A 151 -1.26 37.53 -4.94
C ARG A 151 -0.33 37.02 -3.85
N LEU A 152 0.40 35.93 -4.11
CA LEU A 152 1.22 35.26 -3.09
C LEU A 152 2.33 36.16 -2.53
N LYS A 153 2.85 37.08 -3.34
CA LYS A 153 3.93 37.99 -2.94
C LYS A 153 3.49 39.01 -1.89
N THR A 154 2.26 39.52 -1.97
CA THR A 154 1.73 40.53 -1.02
C THR A 154 0.85 39.91 0.06
N GLY A 155 0.31 38.71 -0.19
CA GLY A 155 -0.61 38.04 0.72
C GLY A 155 -2.03 38.59 0.67
N GLU A 156 -2.42 39.22 -0.44
CA GLU A 156 -3.68 39.95 -0.57
C GLU A 156 -4.60 39.37 -1.65
N TRP A 157 -5.91 39.40 -1.35
CA TRP A 157 -6.96 39.13 -2.32
C TRP A 157 -7.25 40.36 -3.17
N THR A 158 -7.38 40.16 -4.47
CA THR A 158 -7.85 41.17 -5.42
C THR A 158 -9.05 40.65 -6.20
N SER A 159 -9.87 41.60 -6.67
CA SER A 159 -11.04 41.34 -7.51
C SER A 159 -10.74 41.88 -8.91
N PRO A 160 -10.35 41.02 -9.87
CA PRO A 160 -10.06 41.47 -11.22
C PRO A 160 -11.33 41.92 -11.94
N THR A 161 -11.15 42.77 -12.95
CA THR A 161 -12.22 43.11 -13.91
C THR A 161 -12.50 41.91 -14.80
N VAL A 162 -13.70 41.36 -14.74
CA VAL A 162 -14.10 40.21 -15.57
C VAL A 162 -14.87 40.69 -16.80
N THR A 163 -14.45 40.26 -17.98
CA THR A 163 -15.03 40.66 -19.28
C THR A 163 -15.35 39.45 -20.15
N GLY A 164 -16.21 39.63 -21.16
CA GLY A 164 -16.61 38.57 -22.07
C GLY A 164 -17.70 37.66 -21.49
N ASP A 165 -17.65 36.38 -21.84
CA ASP A 165 -18.70 35.40 -21.53
C ASP A 165 -18.53 34.81 -20.13
N ARG A 166 -18.73 35.63 -19.09
CA ARG A 166 -18.66 35.17 -17.69
C ARG A 166 -19.65 34.00 -17.48
N PRO A 167 -19.21 32.87 -16.89
CA PRO A 167 -20.13 31.78 -16.58
C PRO A 167 -21.28 32.24 -15.68
N PRO A 168 -22.45 31.60 -15.74
CA PRO A 168 -23.50 31.81 -14.74
C PRO A 168 -23.02 31.41 -13.34
N PRO A 169 -23.74 31.75 -12.25
CA PRO A 169 -23.45 31.22 -10.92
C PRO A 169 -23.34 29.69 -10.96
N ILE A 170 -22.17 29.16 -10.58
CA ILE A 170 -21.79 27.79 -10.90
C ILE A 170 -20.93 27.17 -9.79
N ASN A 171 -21.09 25.88 -9.54
CA ASN A 171 -20.32 25.08 -8.58
C ASN A 171 -20.14 23.64 -9.09
N ASP A 172 -19.34 22.82 -8.40
CA ASP A 172 -19.15 21.39 -8.71
C ASP A 172 -18.59 21.13 -10.12
N PHE A 173 -17.60 21.92 -10.51
CA PHE A 173 -16.85 21.81 -11.76
C PHE A 173 -15.34 21.74 -11.49
N PRO A 174 -14.57 21.07 -12.36
CA PRO A 174 -13.12 21.20 -12.36
C PRO A 174 -12.69 22.47 -13.13
N LEU A 175 -11.64 23.13 -12.65
CA LEU A 175 -10.94 24.20 -13.35
C LEU A 175 -9.48 23.77 -13.57
N THR A 176 -9.05 23.76 -14.82
CA THR A 176 -7.75 23.20 -15.21
C THR A 176 -6.90 24.28 -15.87
N SER A 177 -5.68 24.48 -15.39
CA SER A 177 -4.72 25.40 -16.02
C SER A 177 -4.26 24.84 -17.36
N ILE A 178 -4.22 25.66 -18.41
CA ILE A 178 -3.68 25.31 -19.72
C ILE A 178 -2.26 25.87 -19.88
N THR A 179 -2.08 27.13 -19.50
CA THR A 179 -0.78 27.83 -19.50
C THR A 179 -0.62 28.63 -18.21
N ASN A 180 0.49 29.37 -18.09
CA ASN A 180 0.70 30.30 -16.98
C ASN A 180 -0.38 31.37 -16.84
N THR A 181 -1.15 31.67 -17.89
CA THR A 181 -2.14 32.76 -17.88
C THR A 181 -3.49 32.32 -18.43
N THR A 182 -3.71 31.03 -18.63
CA THR A 182 -4.98 30.55 -19.20
C THR A 182 -5.47 29.29 -18.52
N ALA A 183 -6.80 29.16 -18.43
CA ALA A 183 -7.46 27.99 -17.85
C ALA A 183 -8.74 27.64 -18.58
N ILE A 184 -9.21 26.42 -18.35
CA ILE A 184 -10.41 25.87 -18.94
C ILE A 184 -11.34 25.31 -17.85
N LEU A 185 -12.63 25.55 -18.03
CA LEU A 185 -13.72 25.01 -17.22
C LEU A 185 -14.67 24.27 -18.14
N PHE A 186 -15.10 23.09 -17.71
CA PHE A 186 -16.15 22.34 -18.39
C PHE A 186 -17.22 21.90 -17.38
N GLY A 187 -18.48 22.01 -17.79
CA GLY A 187 -19.63 21.57 -17.00
C GLY A 187 -19.83 22.33 -15.69
N GLY A 188 -20.47 21.68 -14.72
CA GLY A 188 -20.84 22.23 -13.41
C GLY A 188 -22.34 22.43 -13.24
N SER A 189 -22.76 22.66 -12.00
CA SER A 189 -24.13 22.92 -11.61
C SER A 189 -24.46 24.39 -11.66
N ILE A 190 -25.48 24.76 -12.42
CA ILE A 190 -25.90 26.15 -12.63
C ILE A 190 -27.26 26.46 -11.99
N GLY A 191 -27.88 25.46 -11.36
CA GLY A 191 -29.19 25.60 -10.73
C GLY A 191 -29.67 24.31 -10.08
N HIS A 192 -30.95 24.27 -9.72
CA HIS A 192 -31.58 23.05 -9.20
C HIS A 192 -31.84 22.09 -10.36
N ASN A 193 -31.21 20.90 -10.35
CA ASN A 193 -31.27 19.92 -11.44
C ASN A 193 -30.92 20.52 -12.83
N SER A 194 -30.03 21.51 -12.85
CA SER A 194 -29.59 22.18 -14.06
C SER A 194 -28.07 22.18 -14.10
N TYR A 195 -27.53 21.58 -15.16
CA TYR A 195 -26.12 21.32 -15.33
C TYR A 195 -25.66 21.92 -16.66
N SER A 196 -24.41 22.37 -16.72
CA SER A 196 -23.82 22.87 -17.95
C SER A 196 -23.08 21.74 -18.68
N ASN A 197 -22.98 21.86 -20.00
CA ASN A 197 -21.98 21.22 -20.84
C ASN A 197 -21.18 22.26 -21.63
N ASP A 198 -21.23 23.53 -21.25
CA ASP A 198 -20.45 24.55 -21.92
C ASP A 198 -18.97 24.43 -21.52
N VAL A 199 -18.08 24.82 -22.44
CA VAL A 199 -16.66 25.03 -22.15
C VAL A 199 -16.41 26.52 -22.02
N TYR A 200 -15.67 26.93 -20.99
CA TYR A 200 -15.21 28.30 -20.81
C TYR A 200 -13.68 28.32 -20.78
N VAL A 201 -13.08 29.25 -21.54
CA VAL A 201 -11.65 29.54 -21.48
C VAL A 201 -11.45 30.91 -20.84
N PHE A 202 -10.55 30.97 -19.87
CA PHE A 202 -10.19 32.16 -19.14
C PHE A 202 -8.77 32.57 -19.53
N GLU A 203 -8.58 33.86 -19.81
CA GLU A 203 -7.27 34.50 -19.99
C GLU A 203 -7.08 35.51 -18.86
N PHE A 204 -6.00 35.37 -18.11
CA PHE A 204 -5.72 36.13 -16.90
C PHE A 204 -4.60 37.15 -17.12
N THR A 205 -4.83 38.37 -16.65
CA THR A 205 -3.78 39.35 -16.34
C THR A 205 -3.75 39.59 -14.84
N ASP A 206 -2.88 40.48 -14.36
CA ASP A 206 -2.76 40.82 -12.94
C ASP A 206 -3.96 41.65 -12.42
N THR A 207 -4.79 42.16 -13.33
CA THR A 207 -5.90 43.10 -13.05
C THR A 207 -7.21 42.74 -13.75
N SER A 208 -7.20 41.81 -14.71
CA SER A 208 -8.38 41.46 -15.50
C SER A 208 -8.45 39.99 -15.86
N VAL A 209 -9.66 39.51 -16.13
CA VAL A 209 -9.93 38.18 -16.66
C VAL A 209 -10.86 38.30 -17.86
N LYS A 210 -10.46 37.71 -18.98
CA LYS A 210 -11.30 37.61 -20.18
C LYS A 210 -11.83 36.20 -20.29
N CYS A 211 -13.15 36.07 -20.35
CA CYS A 211 -13.85 34.80 -20.48
C CYS A 211 -14.36 34.63 -21.91
N LYS A 212 -14.18 33.44 -22.47
CA LYS A 212 -14.77 33.05 -23.76
C LYS A 212 -15.54 31.76 -23.59
N LYS A 213 -16.81 31.77 -23.99
CA LYS A 213 -17.68 30.58 -23.97
C LYS A 213 -17.63 29.85 -25.30
N PHE A 214 -17.63 28.53 -25.22
CA PHE A 214 -17.78 27.60 -26.33
C PHE A 214 -18.97 26.70 -26.01
N PRO A 215 -20.18 27.05 -26.48
CA PRO A 215 -21.36 26.23 -26.26
C PRO A 215 -21.30 24.96 -27.09
N ASN A 216 -22.06 23.95 -26.68
CA ASN A 216 -22.32 22.80 -27.54
C ASN A 216 -22.92 23.27 -28.88
N PRO A 217 -22.24 23.03 -30.03
CA PRO A 217 -22.71 23.51 -31.33
C PRO A 217 -23.96 22.76 -31.84
N GLY A 218 -24.33 21.64 -31.20
CA GLY A 218 -25.40 20.76 -31.65
C GLY A 218 -25.05 19.98 -32.93
N GLY A 219 -26.04 19.30 -33.50
CA GLY A 219 -25.89 18.51 -34.73
C GLY A 219 -25.14 17.19 -34.51
N SER A 220 -24.37 16.76 -35.52
CA SER A 220 -23.62 15.49 -35.51
C SER A 220 -22.24 15.58 -34.83
N VAL A 221 -21.91 16.70 -34.21
CA VAL A 221 -20.63 16.91 -33.51
C VAL A 221 -20.66 16.15 -32.19
N GLN A 222 -19.61 15.39 -31.89
CA GLN A 222 -19.48 14.75 -30.58
C GLN A 222 -19.29 15.81 -29.50
N TRP A 223 -20.08 15.73 -28.43
CA TRP A 223 -20.00 16.64 -27.30
C TRP A 223 -20.51 15.92 -26.03
N PRO A 224 -19.78 15.96 -24.90
CA PRO A 224 -20.22 15.29 -23.69
C PRO A 224 -21.51 15.91 -23.16
N LYS A 225 -22.41 15.07 -22.63
CA LYS A 225 -23.61 15.54 -21.93
C LYS A 225 -23.25 16.43 -20.74
N GLU A 226 -24.20 17.29 -20.37
CA GLU A 226 -24.16 18.10 -19.18
C GLU A 226 -23.84 17.25 -17.95
N ARG A 227 -23.08 17.82 -17.01
CA ARG A 227 -22.57 17.10 -15.83
C ARG A 227 -22.00 18.03 -14.76
N GLU A 228 -22.06 17.60 -13.52
CA GLU A 228 -21.34 18.15 -12.37
C GLU A 228 -20.52 17.04 -11.69
N CYS A 229 -19.71 17.40 -10.69
CA CYS A 229 -19.00 16.46 -9.80
C CYS A 229 -18.05 15.48 -10.54
N HIS A 230 -17.68 15.82 -11.78
CA HIS A 230 -16.70 15.11 -12.58
C HIS A 230 -15.31 15.67 -12.32
N SER A 231 -14.28 14.91 -12.65
CA SER A 231 -12.91 15.39 -12.59
C SER A 231 -12.33 15.60 -13.97
N SER A 232 -11.34 16.47 -14.06
CA SER A 232 -10.54 16.62 -15.27
C SER A 232 -9.06 16.82 -14.97
N VAL A 233 -8.23 16.47 -15.94
CA VAL A 233 -6.77 16.69 -15.91
C VAL A 233 -6.26 17.11 -17.28
N LEU A 234 -5.22 17.93 -17.29
CA LEU A 234 -4.52 18.31 -18.52
C LEU A 234 -3.49 17.24 -18.89
N ILE A 235 -3.51 16.81 -20.13
CA ILE A 235 -2.49 15.93 -20.72
C ILE A 235 -1.85 16.69 -21.88
N ASN A 236 -0.54 16.92 -21.79
CA ASN A 236 0.20 17.59 -22.85
C ASN A 236 0.78 16.56 -23.82
N CYS A 237 0.44 16.71 -25.09
CA CYS A 237 0.89 15.84 -26.17
C CYS A 237 1.59 16.65 -27.26
N SER A 238 2.24 15.97 -28.21
CA SER A 238 2.84 16.61 -29.39
C SER A 238 1.82 17.40 -30.23
N SER A 239 0.55 16.96 -30.25
CA SER A 239 -0.57 17.63 -30.93
C SER A 239 -1.18 18.80 -30.13
N GLY A 240 -0.67 19.06 -28.93
CA GLY A 240 -1.12 20.13 -28.05
C GLY A 240 -1.77 19.66 -26.75
N PRO A 241 -2.29 20.60 -25.95
CA PRO A 241 -2.94 20.31 -24.68
C PRO A 241 -4.31 19.66 -24.90
N HIS A 242 -4.55 18.58 -24.16
CA HIS A 242 -5.83 17.88 -24.14
C HIS A 242 -6.39 17.84 -22.72
N LEU A 243 -7.70 18.03 -22.59
CA LEU A 243 -8.42 17.88 -21.32
C LEU A 243 -9.08 16.51 -21.28
N LEU A 244 -8.65 15.67 -20.34
CA LEU A 244 -9.34 14.41 -20.03
C LEU A 244 -10.46 14.71 -19.01
N VAL A 245 -11.67 14.26 -19.28
CA VAL A 245 -12.84 14.39 -18.40
C VAL A 245 -13.40 13.00 -18.09
N VAL A 246 -13.59 12.70 -16.80
CA VAL A 246 -14.04 11.37 -16.36
C VAL A 246 -15.27 11.50 -15.46
N GLY A 247 -16.28 10.69 -15.76
CA GLY A 247 -17.43 10.48 -14.88
C GLY A 247 -18.26 11.76 -14.66
N GLY A 248 -18.87 11.83 -13.48
CA GLY A 248 -19.80 12.87 -13.07
C GLY A 248 -21.25 12.42 -12.97
N VAL A 249 -22.14 13.39 -12.82
CA VAL A 249 -23.58 13.17 -12.70
C VAL A 249 -24.36 14.32 -13.32
N ALA A 250 -25.51 14.03 -13.91
CA ALA A 250 -26.50 15.01 -14.35
C ALA A 250 -27.91 14.45 -14.15
N GLY A 251 -28.36 14.39 -12.90
CA GLY A 251 -29.57 13.66 -12.49
C GLY A 251 -29.41 12.14 -12.54
N THR A 252 -28.70 11.63 -13.55
CA THR A 252 -28.20 10.25 -13.63
C THR A 252 -26.67 10.24 -13.77
N PRO A 253 -25.98 9.19 -13.30
CA PRO A 253 -24.54 9.05 -13.46
C PRO A 253 -24.10 9.10 -14.93
N THR A 254 -23.07 9.86 -15.24
CA THR A 254 -22.46 9.89 -16.58
C THR A 254 -21.32 8.88 -16.60
N ILE A 255 -21.51 7.76 -17.31
CA ILE A 255 -20.59 6.61 -17.33
C ILE A 255 -19.76 6.66 -18.62
N ASP A 256 -18.96 7.71 -18.74
CA ASP A 256 -18.18 8.00 -19.94
C ASP A 256 -16.85 8.69 -19.60
N CYS A 257 -15.96 8.70 -20.59
CA CYS A 257 -14.65 9.32 -20.51
C CYS A 257 -14.41 10.08 -21.81
N TRP A 258 -14.02 11.34 -21.70
CA TRP A 258 -13.95 12.26 -22.82
C TRP A 258 -12.60 12.95 -22.88
N LEU A 259 -12.17 13.24 -24.10
CA LEU A 259 -10.94 13.95 -24.37
C LEU A 259 -11.23 15.15 -25.27
N LEU A 260 -10.91 16.35 -24.80
CA LEU A 260 -11.01 17.58 -25.59
C LEU A 260 -9.63 17.97 -26.11
N ASN A 261 -9.51 18.08 -27.43
CA ASN A 261 -8.39 18.81 -28.03
C ASN A 261 -8.66 20.32 -27.86
N ILE A 262 -7.93 20.98 -26.97
CA ILE A 262 -8.20 22.37 -26.61
C ILE A 262 -7.92 23.34 -27.77
N ASN A 263 -6.92 23.04 -28.60
CA ASN A 263 -6.56 23.88 -29.73
C ASN A 263 -7.65 23.91 -30.81
N LYS A 264 -8.31 22.75 -31.04
CA LYS A 264 -9.36 22.61 -32.05
C LYS A 264 -10.77 22.76 -31.49
N MET A 265 -10.92 22.67 -30.17
CA MET A 265 -12.22 22.54 -29.50
C MET A 265 -13.03 21.34 -30.02
N GLU A 266 -12.36 20.21 -30.20
CA GLU A 266 -12.95 18.95 -30.68
C GLU A 266 -12.94 17.91 -29.57
N TRP A 267 -14.11 17.35 -29.26
CA TRP A 267 -14.26 16.26 -28.31
C TRP A 267 -14.16 14.90 -29.00
N LYS A 268 -13.56 13.95 -28.29
CA LYS A 268 -13.54 12.54 -28.65
C LYS A 268 -13.88 11.72 -27.41
N GLU A 269 -14.87 10.84 -27.53
CA GLU A 269 -15.16 9.87 -26.49
C GLU A 269 -14.08 8.77 -26.48
N LEU A 270 -13.57 8.43 -25.30
CA LEU A 270 -12.67 7.30 -25.09
C LEU A 270 -13.52 6.08 -24.73
N THR A 271 -13.60 5.14 -25.66
CA THR A 271 -14.36 3.89 -25.49
C THR A 271 -13.52 2.83 -24.79
N ASN A 272 -14.20 1.82 -24.21
CA ASN A 272 -13.58 0.70 -23.47
C ASN A 272 -12.89 1.09 -22.15
N ILE A 273 -13.28 2.21 -21.55
CA ILE A 273 -12.88 2.54 -20.18
C ILE A 273 -13.81 1.80 -19.21
N PRO A 274 -13.30 1.02 -18.25
CA PRO A 274 -14.15 0.27 -17.33
C PRO A 274 -15.04 1.15 -16.47
N ASP A 275 -16.23 0.66 -16.12
CA ASP A 275 -17.15 1.32 -15.17
C ASP A 275 -16.50 1.60 -13.81
N SER A 276 -15.49 0.83 -13.42
CA SER A 276 -14.70 1.10 -12.22
C SER A 276 -13.94 2.43 -12.27
N VAL A 277 -13.85 3.07 -13.42
CA VAL A 277 -13.34 4.44 -13.59
C VAL A 277 -14.49 5.40 -13.89
N THR A 278 -15.30 5.10 -14.90
CA THR A 278 -16.29 6.07 -15.41
C THR A 278 -17.53 6.21 -14.54
N TYR A 279 -17.96 5.17 -13.83
CA TYR A 279 -19.07 5.25 -12.89
C TYR A 279 -18.55 5.83 -11.57
N ARG A 280 -18.38 7.16 -11.52
CA ARG A 280 -17.86 7.84 -10.32
C ARG A 280 -18.19 9.34 -10.34
N TRP A 281 -18.45 9.94 -9.18
CA TRP A 281 -18.59 11.39 -8.99
C TRP A 281 -17.99 11.81 -7.64
N TYR A 282 -17.75 13.12 -7.44
CA TYR A 282 -17.00 13.69 -6.29
C TYR A 282 -15.60 13.08 -6.08
N HIS A 283 -15.02 12.51 -7.13
CA HIS A 283 -13.69 11.91 -7.10
C HIS A 283 -12.62 12.93 -7.42
N SER A 284 -11.36 12.53 -7.29
CA SER A 284 -10.22 13.36 -7.66
C SER A 284 -9.36 12.67 -8.71
N LEU A 285 -8.86 13.44 -9.67
CA LEU A 285 -7.86 13.00 -10.64
C LEU A 285 -6.56 13.77 -10.45
N SER A 286 -5.44 13.10 -10.71
CA SER A 286 -4.12 13.71 -10.84
C SER A 286 -3.35 13.03 -11.96
N VAL A 287 -2.40 13.75 -12.56
CA VAL A 287 -1.56 13.24 -13.64
C VAL A 287 -0.09 13.21 -13.20
N TRP A 288 0.57 12.09 -13.47
CA TRP A 288 2.01 11.93 -13.34
C TRP A 288 2.62 11.59 -14.69
N ASN A 289 3.45 12.50 -15.19
CA ASN A 289 4.18 12.31 -16.43
C ASN A 289 5.45 11.51 -16.12
N GLU A 290 5.42 10.21 -16.40
CA GLU A 290 6.56 9.32 -16.17
C GLU A 290 7.63 9.53 -17.24
N THR A 291 7.19 9.66 -18.49
CA THR A 291 8.06 10.04 -19.62
C THR A 291 7.41 11.18 -20.41
N GLN A 292 8.03 11.60 -21.51
CA GLN A 292 7.41 12.56 -22.44
C GLN A 292 6.18 12.00 -23.15
N THR A 293 6.05 10.67 -23.21
CA THR A 293 4.98 9.99 -23.95
C THR A 293 4.08 9.11 -23.09
N THR A 294 4.45 8.87 -21.82
CA THR A 294 3.72 7.99 -20.89
C THR A 294 3.23 8.81 -19.70
N HIS A 295 1.91 8.83 -19.53
CA HIS A 295 1.23 9.59 -18.50
C HIS A 295 0.36 8.65 -17.67
N TRP A 296 0.46 8.74 -16.35
CA TRP A 296 -0.35 7.98 -15.41
C TRP A 296 -1.37 8.89 -14.77
N ILE A 297 -2.65 8.62 -14.99
CA ILE A 297 -3.75 9.30 -14.31
C ILE A 297 -4.12 8.48 -13.09
N THR A 298 -4.06 9.10 -11.91
CA THR A 298 -4.49 8.48 -10.65
C THR A 298 -5.86 9.03 -10.29
N GLU A 299 -6.84 8.13 -10.22
CA GLU A 299 -8.19 8.42 -9.77
C GLU A 299 -8.40 7.87 -8.36
N PHE A 300 -8.90 8.72 -7.46
CA PHE A 300 -9.10 8.35 -6.07
C PHE A 300 -10.47 8.81 -5.55
N GLY A 301 -11.09 7.95 -4.73
CA GLY A 301 -12.20 8.33 -3.87
C GLY A 301 -13.53 8.55 -4.58
N GLY A 302 -14.38 9.42 -4.04
CA GLY A 302 -15.69 9.74 -4.62
C GLY A 302 -16.79 8.74 -4.25
N GLU A 303 -17.83 8.71 -5.08
CA GLU A 303 -19.06 7.95 -4.83
C GLU A 303 -19.45 7.09 -6.03
N ARG A 304 -20.06 5.94 -5.72
CA ARG A 304 -20.65 4.96 -6.65
C ARG A 304 -22.00 4.49 -6.11
N GLY A 305 -23.07 4.82 -6.82
CA GLY A 305 -24.43 4.53 -6.35
C GLY A 305 -24.69 5.20 -5.00
N VAL A 306 -24.89 4.40 -3.96
CA VAL A 306 -25.06 4.86 -2.57
C VAL A 306 -23.78 4.74 -1.73
N SER A 307 -22.71 4.21 -2.31
CA SER A 307 -21.46 3.90 -1.59
C SER A 307 -20.42 4.99 -1.81
N LYS A 308 -19.82 5.44 -0.72
CA LYS A 308 -18.58 6.22 -0.73
C LYS A 308 -17.42 5.26 -0.85
N ILE A 309 -16.49 5.54 -1.75
CA ILE A 309 -15.38 4.65 -2.06
C ILE A 309 -14.04 5.33 -1.74
N SER A 310 -13.05 4.50 -1.43
CA SER A 310 -11.66 4.90 -1.17
C SER A 310 -10.67 4.11 -2.05
N ASP A 311 -11.17 3.46 -3.11
CA ASP A 311 -10.32 2.75 -4.06
C ASP A 311 -9.48 3.73 -4.90
N THR A 312 -8.36 3.23 -5.40
CA THR A 312 -7.48 3.95 -6.33
C THR A 312 -7.45 3.22 -7.66
N ARG A 313 -7.55 3.97 -8.76
CA ARG A 313 -7.37 3.46 -10.12
C ARG A 313 -6.23 4.19 -10.81
N PHE A 314 -5.48 3.47 -11.61
CA PHE A 314 -4.36 3.98 -12.39
C PHE A 314 -4.65 3.79 -13.87
N ILE A 315 -4.74 4.88 -14.62
CA ILE A 315 -4.98 4.87 -16.06
C ILE A 315 -3.67 5.23 -16.75
N GLU A 316 -3.12 4.31 -17.51
CA GLU A 316 -1.93 4.54 -18.32
C GLU A 316 -2.34 5.11 -19.68
N ILE A 317 -1.74 6.23 -20.04
CA ILE A 317 -1.98 6.92 -21.31
C ILE A 317 -0.66 7.06 -22.07
N ILE A 318 -0.68 6.69 -23.35
CA ILE A 318 0.46 6.82 -24.27
C ILE A 318 0.14 7.83 -25.38
N THR A 319 1.11 8.68 -25.72
CA THR A 319 0.95 9.82 -26.64
C THR A 319 1.92 9.81 -27.83
N SER A 320 2.61 8.69 -28.08
CA SER A 320 3.74 8.58 -29.01
C SER A 320 3.42 8.68 -30.51
N THR A 321 2.15 8.66 -30.93
CA THR A 321 1.76 8.66 -32.37
C THR A 321 0.87 9.85 -32.76
N GLY A 322 0.84 10.92 -31.96
CA GLY A 322 -0.08 12.05 -32.15
C GLY A 322 -1.52 11.76 -31.71
N ASP A 323 -1.87 10.48 -31.61
CA ASP A 323 -3.06 9.97 -30.94
C ASP A 323 -2.80 9.71 -29.45
N ILE A 324 -3.82 9.97 -28.64
CA ILE A 324 -3.87 9.61 -27.23
C ILE A 324 -4.56 8.26 -27.11
N VAL A 325 -3.86 7.29 -26.51
CA VAL A 325 -4.37 5.93 -26.32
C VAL A 325 -4.33 5.58 -24.84
N VAL A 326 -5.44 5.07 -24.31
CA VAL A 326 -5.47 4.44 -22.99
C VAL A 326 -4.89 3.05 -23.13
N GLN A 327 -3.70 2.84 -22.58
CA GLN A 327 -2.94 1.60 -22.69
C GLN A 327 -3.43 0.55 -21.68
N SER A 328 -3.71 0.99 -20.45
CA SER A 328 -4.20 0.10 -19.39
C SER A 328 -4.96 0.85 -18.31
N VAL A 329 -5.85 0.15 -17.62
CA VAL A 329 -6.53 0.61 -16.41
C VAL A 329 -6.31 -0.44 -15.35
N LEU A 330 -5.67 -0.06 -14.26
CA LEU A 330 -5.21 -0.97 -13.21
C LEU A 330 -5.82 -0.57 -11.87
N ASP A 331 -6.20 -1.55 -11.06
CA ASP A 331 -6.35 -1.33 -9.62
C ASP A 331 -5.00 -1.19 -8.92
N ILE A 332 -5.02 -0.86 -7.63
CA ILE A 332 -3.81 -0.65 -6.84
C ILE A 332 -2.90 -1.88 -6.78
N ASN A 333 -3.45 -3.09 -6.68
CA ASN A 333 -2.65 -4.32 -6.58
C ASN A 333 -2.03 -4.66 -7.93
N GLU A 334 -2.79 -4.51 -9.01
CA GLU A 334 -2.32 -4.70 -10.38
C GLU A 334 -1.22 -3.70 -10.74
N TYR A 335 -1.42 -2.43 -10.37
CA TYR A 335 -0.43 -1.36 -10.56
C TYR A 335 0.86 -1.65 -9.79
N GLN A 336 0.77 -1.96 -8.49
CA GLN A 336 1.92 -2.32 -7.66
C GLN A 336 2.68 -3.52 -8.23
N LYS A 337 1.97 -4.57 -8.66
CA LYS A 337 2.56 -5.74 -9.28
C LYS A 337 3.31 -5.39 -10.57
N ARG A 338 2.73 -4.53 -11.42
CA ARG A 338 3.37 -4.07 -12.65
C ARG A 338 4.62 -3.24 -12.36
N ARG A 339 4.56 -2.32 -11.39
CA ARG A 339 5.73 -1.53 -10.97
C ARG A 339 6.89 -2.40 -10.48
N ILE A 340 6.59 -3.46 -9.73
CA ILE A 340 7.60 -4.44 -9.31
C ILE A 340 8.20 -5.16 -10.52
N GLN A 341 7.37 -5.58 -11.49
CA GLN A 341 7.85 -6.25 -12.70
C GLN A 341 8.73 -5.35 -13.56
N ASP A 342 8.33 -4.10 -13.76
CA ASP A 342 9.08 -3.11 -14.55
C ASP A 342 10.41 -2.79 -13.86
N ALA A 343 10.41 -2.62 -12.53
CA ALA A 343 11.64 -2.40 -11.76
C ALA A 343 12.59 -3.61 -11.86
N VAL A 344 12.08 -4.83 -11.72
CA VAL A 344 12.88 -6.05 -11.88
C VAL A 344 13.43 -6.17 -13.30
N GLY A 345 12.63 -5.87 -14.32
CA GLY A 345 13.07 -5.86 -15.72
C GLY A 345 14.22 -4.87 -15.94
N LYS A 346 14.04 -3.63 -15.47
CA LYS A 346 15.07 -2.57 -15.52
C LYS A 346 16.35 -2.98 -14.78
N TRP A 347 16.24 -3.58 -13.59
CA TRP A 347 17.39 -4.09 -12.84
C TRP A 347 18.15 -5.19 -13.60
N MET A 348 17.43 -6.06 -14.31
CA MET A 348 18.03 -7.12 -15.12
C MET A 348 18.77 -6.55 -16.34
N GLU A 349 18.33 -5.41 -16.88
CA GLU A 349 18.99 -4.69 -17.99
C GLU A 349 20.19 -3.85 -17.50
N GLU A 350 20.04 -3.09 -16.42
CA GLU A 350 21.05 -2.17 -15.91
C GLU A 350 22.11 -2.88 -15.05
N GLY A 351 21.82 -4.10 -14.57
CA GLY A 351 22.71 -4.88 -13.70
C GLY A 351 22.98 -4.22 -12.34
N SER A 352 22.14 -3.26 -11.94
CA SER A 352 22.25 -2.51 -10.70
C SER A 352 20.86 -2.36 -10.07
N VAL A 353 20.82 -2.32 -8.73
CA VAL A 353 19.59 -2.29 -7.94
C VAL A 353 19.72 -1.18 -6.91
N ASP A 354 18.81 -0.20 -6.96
CA ASP A 354 18.64 0.82 -5.93
C ASP A 354 17.47 0.44 -5.01
N LEU A 355 17.70 0.43 -3.70
CA LEU A 355 16.69 0.16 -2.66
C LEU A 355 16.57 1.39 -1.74
N THR A 356 15.39 1.62 -1.15
CA THR A 356 15.12 2.78 -0.28
C THR A 356 14.53 2.32 1.07
N VAL A 357 15.08 2.82 2.19
CA VAL A 357 14.60 2.49 3.54
C VAL A 357 13.43 3.38 3.94
N THR A 358 12.28 2.79 4.27
CA THR A 358 11.03 3.54 4.54
C THR A 358 10.69 3.70 6.02
N ARG A 359 11.31 2.94 6.94
CA ARG A 359 11.04 3.01 8.39
C ARG A 359 12.16 2.38 9.23
N VAL A 360 12.54 3.04 10.33
CA VAL A 360 13.41 2.49 11.37
C VAL A 360 12.67 2.55 12.71
N ASN A 361 12.37 1.40 13.30
CA ASN A 361 11.79 1.32 14.65
C ASN A 361 12.91 0.97 15.65
N MET A 362 13.21 1.89 16.57
CA MET A 362 14.15 1.65 17.67
C MET A 362 13.38 1.49 18.98
N LEU A 363 13.63 0.40 19.71
CA LEU A 363 13.08 0.17 21.04
C LEU A 363 14.15 0.47 22.09
N GLY A 364 13.91 1.45 22.98
CA GLY A 364 14.84 1.84 24.04
C GLY A 364 14.25 2.89 24.99
N ALA A 365 14.95 3.15 26.11
CA ALA A 365 14.53 4.12 27.11
C ALA A 365 14.51 5.58 26.57
N PRO A 366 13.71 6.49 27.16
CA PRO A 366 13.61 7.88 26.70
C PRO A 366 14.97 8.57 26.67
N GLY A 367 15.36 9.15 25.52
CA GLY A 367 16.61 9.90 25.36
C GLY A 367 17.79 9.13 24.74
N ALA A 368 17.77 7.79 24.69
CA ALA A 368 18.87 7.00 24.13
C ALA A 368 18.96 7.03 22.59
N GLY A 369 17.89 7.42 21.90
CA GLY A 369 17.82 7.37 20.44
C GLY A 369 18.62 8.45 19.70
N LYS A 370 18.71 9.67 20.24
CA LYS A 370 19.18 10.83 19.44
C LYS A 370 20.69 10.84 19.21
N THR A 371 21.48 10.58 20.26
CA THR A 371 22.95 10.59 20.21
C THR A 371 23.51 9.36 19.47
N CYS A 372 22.90 8.19 19.69
CA CYS A 372 23.29 6.95 19.01
C CYS A 372 22.94 6.98 17.51
N SER A 373 21.80 7.57 17.11
CA SER A 373 21.46 7.75 15.70
C SER A 373 22.40 8.70 14.97
N GLN A 374 22.86 9.77 15.62
CA GLN A 374 23.74 10.76 15.00
C GLN A 374 25.14 10.18 14.73
N LEU A 375 25.70 9.41 15.67
CA LEU A 375 26.99 8.73 15.50
C LEU A 375 26.94 7.60 14.46
N LEU A 376 25.81 6.88 14.38
CA LEU A 376 25.59 5.83 13.39
C LEU A 376 25.46 6.39 11.95
N LEU A 377 24.79 7.54 11.80
CA LEU A 377 24.63 8.22 10.50
C LEU A 377 25.93 8.89 10.02
N LEU A 378 26.82 9.27 10.94
CA LEU A 378 28.13 9.87 10.63
C LEU A 378 29.26 8.83 10.49
N ASN A 379 28.97 7.54 10.69
CA ASN A 379 29.92 6.43 10.66
C ASN A 379 31.08 6.57 11.68
N GLU A 380 30.78 7.10 12.87
CA GLU A 380 31.74 7.29 13.95
C GLU A 380 31.64 6.20 15.03
N ALA A 381 32.76 5.89 15.70
CA ALA A 381 32.79 4.88 16.76
C ALA A 381 32.04 5.35 18.03
N PRO A 382 31.42 4.45 18.81
CA PRO A 382 30.75 4.82 20.06
C PRO A 382 31.73 5.45 21.06
N PRO A 383 31.30 6.41 21.90
CA PRO A 383 32.19 7.12 22.81
C PRO A 383 32.82 6.15 23.81
N THR A 384 34.13 6.24 24.00
CA THR A 384 34.92 5.29 24.81
C THR A 384 34.99 5.63 26.30
N ASN A 385 34.53 6.81 26.73
CA ASN A 385 34.66 7.25 28.12
C ASN A 385 33.32 7.32 28.86
N ASN A 386 33.22 6.49 29.90
CA ASN A 386 32.18 6.53 30.93
C ASN A 386 32.39 7.74 31.85
N THR A 387 31.82 8.89 31.50
CA THR A 387 31.71 10.02 32.44
C THR A 387 30.26 10.40 32.69
N SER A 388 29.77 9.87 33.83
CA SER A 388 28.69 10.35 34.71
C SER A 388 27.24 10.37 34.22
N THR A 389 26.49 9.29 34.48
CA THR A 389 25.37 9.16 35.46
C THR A 389 24.78 7.74 35.36
N PRO A 390 24.10 7.19 36.38
CA PRO A 390 23.77 5.76 36.49
C PRO A 390 22.59 5.32 35.60
N ILE A 391 22.61 5.74 34.33
CA ILE A 391 21.87 5.11 33.23
C ILE A 391 22.95 4.65 32.26
N ALA A 392 23.65 3.58 32.64
CA ALA A 392 24.53 2.88 31.72
C ALA A 392 23.67 2.40 30.54
N CYS A 393 23.80 3.05 29.38
CA CYS A 393 23.18 2.62 28.14
C CYS A 393 23.67 1.19 27.84
N PRO A 394 22.80 0.15 27.92
CA PRO A 394 23.14 -1.13 27.35
C PRO A 394 23.35 -0.90 25.86
N ALA A 395 24.35 -1.57 25.27
CA ALA A 395 24.51 -1.60 23.82
C ALA A 395 23.16 -1.90 23.18
N VAL A 396 22.60 -0.92 22.46
CA VAL A 396 21.34 -1.10 21.75
C VAL A 396 21.63 -2.14 20.69
N ARG A 397 21.10 -3.34 20.89
CA ARG A 397 21.15 -4.39 19.88
C ARG A 397 20.25 -3.90 18.74
N ALA A 398 20.86 -3.43 17.66
CA ALA A 398 20.13 -3.23 16.42
C ALA A 398 19.62 -4.61 15.98
N THR A 399 18.35 -4.89 16.29
CA THR A 399 17.69 -6.15 15.89
C THR A 399 17.30 -6.12 14.42
N ARG A 400 17.45 -4.98 13.75
CA ARG A 400 17.29 -4.85 12.31
C ARG A 400 18.00 -3.61 11.76
N VAL A 401 18.94 -3.82 10.85
CA VAL A 401 19.37 -2.81 9.87
C VAL A 401 18.68 -3.21 8.57
N ALA A 402 17.71 -2.42 8.13
CA ALA A 402 17.26 -2.49 6.75
C ALA A 402 18.17 -1.55 5.96
N VAL A 403 18.93 -2.11 5.03
CA VAL A 403 19.90 -1.38 4.21
C VAL A 403 19.20 -0.82 2.99
N CYS A 404 19.35 0.49 2.78
CA CYS A 404 19.92 1.10 1.59
C CYS A 404 19.63 2.61 1.61
N ASP A 405 20.70 3.40 1.67
CA ASP A 405 20.74 4.74 1.12
C ASP A 405 21.89 4.82 0.12
N LYS A 406 21.62 5.48 -1.00
CA LYS A 406 22.54 6.06 -1.98
C LYS A 406 23.99 5.59 -1.86
N THR A 407 24.29 4.43 -2.43
CA THR A 407 25.65 4.07 -2.78
C THR A 407 25.67 3.77 -4.26
N ILE A 408 26.15 4.72 -5.06
CA ILE A 408 26.40 4.48 -6.48
C ILE A 408 27.53 3.45 -6.54
N TRP A 409 27.20 2.22 -6.94
CA TRP A 409 28.20 1.21 -7.25
C TRP A 409 28.85 1.57 -8.59
N ASN A 410 30.04 2.18 -8.56
CA ASN A 410 30.83 2.35 -9.78
C ASN A 410 31.37 0.98 -10.22
N ARG A 411 30.94 0.54 -11.40
CA ARG A 411 31.46 -0.64 -12.10
C ARG A 411 32.96 -0.45 -12.38
N LYS A 412 33.79 -1.40 -11.95
CA LYS A 412 35.03 -1.72 -12.68
C LYS A 412 34.63 -2.60 -13.86
N GLU A 413 34.89 -2.10 -15.07
CA GLU A 413 34.47 -2.70 -16.34
C GLU A 413 34.86 -4.17 -16.44
N TYR A 414 33.85 -5.03 -16.60
CA TYR A 414 33.97 -6.24 -17.42
C TYR A 414 32.74 -6.30 -18.31
N VAL A 415 32.97 -6.03 -19.59
CA VAL A 415 31.99 -6.14 -20.68
C VAL A 415 31.90 -7.61 -21.08
N THR A 416 30.69 -8.15 -21.09
CA THR A 416 30.40 -9.41 -21.80
C THR A 416 29.25 -9.13 -22.75
N GLU A 417 29.49 -9.26 -24.04
CA GLU A 417 28.45 -9.16 -25.07
C GLU A 417 27.48 -10.33 -24.94
N ILE A 418 26.18 -10.03 -24.90
CA ILE A 418 25.11 -11.03 -24.94
C ILE A 418 24.75 -11.24 -26.42
N PRO A 419 24.82 -12.49 -26.96
CA PRO A 419 24.42 -12.73 -28.34
C PRO A 419 22.94 -12.43 -28.53
N GLN A 420 22.61 -11.67 -29.57
CA GLN A 420 21.24 -11.51 -30.02
C GLN A 420 20.71 -12.85 -30.57
N SER A 421 19.52 -13.22 -30.10
CA SER A 421 18.73 -14.41 -30.43
C SER A 421 19.18 -15.72 -29.78
N THR A 422 18.43 -16.16 -28.76
CA THR A 422 17.69 -17.44 -28.77
C THR A 422 16.83 -17.52 -27.51
N SER A 423 15.59 -17.99 -27.68
CA SER A 423 14.65 -18.29 -26.61
C SER A 423 15.27 -19.32 -25.64
N GLY A 424 15.45 -18.94 -24.37
CA GLY A 424 16.34 -19.68 -23.48
C GLY A 424 15.90 -19.83 -22.02
N TYR A 425 14.59 -19.90 -21.72
CA TYR A 425 14.20 -20.54 -20.46
C TYR A 425 14.50 -22.04 -20.58
N HIS A 426 15.57 -22.53 -19.95
CA HIS A 426 15.84 -23.96 -19.91
C HIS A 426 14.82 -24.68 -19.02
N LYS A 427 13.69 -25.07 -19.63
CA LYS A 427 12.76 -26.09 -19.10
C LYS A 427 13.45 -27.45 -19.20
N PHE A 428 14.07 -27.89 -18.12
CA PHE A 428 14.58 -29.27 -18.03
C PHE A 428 13.59 -30.12 -17.25
N ARG A 429 12.66 -30.77 -17.97
CA ARG A 429 11.58 -31.66 -17.46
C ARG A 429 10.70 -31.03 -16.37
N ASP A 430 9.49 -30.63 -16.73
CA ASP A 430 8.36 -30.16 -15.90
C ASP A 430 8.64 -29.07 -14.83
N ALA A 431 9.90 -28.72 -14.57
CA ALA A 431 10.36 -27.86 -13.50
C ALA A 431 10.99 -26.58 -14.03
N MET A 432 10.84 -25.49 -13.27
CA MET A 432 11.48 -24.20 -13.52
C MET A 432 12.80 -24.16 -12.77
N SER A 433 13.88 -23.79 -13.46
CA SER A 433 15.21 -23.66 -12.86
C SER A 433 15.69 -22.20 -12.92
N LEU A 434 16.26 -21.71 -11.83
CA LEU A 434 16.96 -20.44 -11.75
C LEU A 434 18.44 -20.69 -11.48
N LYS A 435 19.32 -20.24 -12.36
CA LYS A 435 20.78 -20.32 -12.20
C LYS A 435 21.32 -18.99 -11.69
N ILE A 436 22.00 -19.01 -10.54
CA ILE A 436 22.69 -17.89 -9.91
C ILE A 436 24.18 -18.16 -10.02
N THR A 437 24.94 -17.27 -10.65
CA THR A 437 26.40 -17.43 -10.80
C THR A 437 27.07 -16.61 -9.71
N ILE A 438 27.81 -17.27 -8.81
CA ILE A 438 28.44 -16.64 -7.63
C ILE A 438 29.86 -16.16 -7.97
N THR A 439 30.57 -16.89 -8.83
CA THR A 439 31.85 -16.50 -9.47
C THR A 439 31.90 -17.11 -10.88
N SER A 440 32.88 -16.78 -11.73
CA SER A 440 33.03 -17.39 -13.07
C SER A 440 33.16 -18.92 -13.08
N LYS A 441 33.30 -19.55 -11.89
CA LYS A 441 33.47 -21.01 -11.71
C LYS A 441 32.38 -21.67 -10.86
N HIS A 442 31.53 -20.92 -10.16
CA HIS A 442 30.55 -21.48 -9.20
C HIS A 442 29.13 -20.98 -9.47
N THR A 443 28.17 -21.89 -9.44
CA THR A 443 26.77 -21.67 -9.80
C THR A 443 25.83 -22.36 -8.81
N LEU A 444 24.78 -21.68 -8.41
CA LEU A 444 23.69 -22.18 -7.58
C LEU A 444 22.43 -22.26 -8.43
N HIS A 445 21.84 -23.43 -8.54
CA HIS A 445 20.59 -23.66 -9.25
C HIS A 445 19.48 -23.92 -8.23
N LEU A 446 18.40 -23.14 -8.31
CA LEU A 446 17.18 -23.36 -7.55
C LEU A 446 16.13 -23.93 -8.51
N ILE A 447 15.65 -25.13 -8.24
CA ILE A 447 14.76 -25.88 -9.12
C ILE A 447 13.46 -26.13 -8.39
N ASN A 448 12.37 -25.51 -8.85
CA ASN A 448 11.05 -25.73 -8.29
C ASN A 448 10.44 -27.02 -8.84
N ARG A 449 10.30 -28.05 -8.00
CA ARG A 449 9.70 -29.35 -8.33
C ARG A 449 8.23 -29.47 -7.91
N TYR A 450 7.57 -28.36 -7.56
CA TYR A 450 6.21 -28.25 -7.01
C TYR A 450 5.96 -28.93 -5.66
N THR A 451 6.71 -29.97 -5.34
CA THR A 451 6.64 -30.74 -4.09
C THR A 451 7.75 -30.35 -3.11
N HIS A 452 8.85 -29.82 -3.63
CA HIS A 452 10.01 -29.34 -2.88
C HIS A 452 10.84 -28.40 -3.76
N ILE A 453 11.76 -27.66 -3.15
CA ILE A 453 12.77 -26.85 -3.85
C ILE A 453 14.05 -27.68 -3.86
N GLU A 454 14.54 -28.00 -5.04
CA GLU A 454 15.84 -28.66 -5.25
C GLU A 454 16.92 -27.59 -5.42
N VAL A 455 18.04 -27.74 -4.73
CA VAL A 455 19.14 -26.78 -4.72
C VAL A 455 20.40 -27.48 -5.20
N TYR A 456 21.04 -26.94 -6.24
CA TYR A 456 22.26 -27.52 -6.82
C TYR A 456 23.38 -26.48 -6.86
N PHE A 457 24.44 -26.70 -6.09
CA PHE A 457 25.58 -25.78 -6.00
C PHE A 457 26.82 -26.43 -6.64
N THR A 458 27.51 -25.71 -7.53
CA THR A 458 28.71 -26.19 -8.25
C THR A 458 30.02 -25.67 -7.65
N GLY A 459 29.99 -25.06 -6.45
CA GLY A 459 31.19 -24.64 -5.72
C GLY A 459 31.70 -25.64 -4.68
N PRO A 460 32.76 -25.27 -3.91
CA PRO A 460 33.42 -26.19 -2.99
C PRO A 460 32.45 -26.72 -1.92
N THR A 461 32.49 -28.03 -1.69
CA THR A 461 31.56 -28.76 -0.80
C THR A 461 31.58 -28.26 0.65
N GLN A 462 32.70 -27.71 1.10
CA GLN A 462 32.86 -27.09 2.42
C GLN A 462 31.94 -25.88 2.68
N HIS A 463 31.44 -25.21 1.63
CA HIS A 463 30.53 -24.06 1.77
C HIS A 463 29.05 -24.45 1.79
N CYS A 464 28.71 -25.69 1.42
CA CYS A 464 27.33 -26.14 1.35
C CYS A 464 26.54 -26.07 2.67
N PRO A 465 27.10 -26.34 3.86
CA PRO A 465 26.36 -26.22 5.13
C PRO A 465 25.94 -24.77 5.39
N LEU A 466 26.80 -23.82 5.00
CA LEU A 466 26.54 -22.40 5.11
C LEU A 466 25.43 -21.97 4.15
N VAL A 467 25.48 -22.42 2.89
CA VAL A 467 24.43 -22.18 1.88
C VAL A 467 23.09 -22.78 2.34
N CYS A 468 23.11 -23.99 2.90
CA CYS A 468 21.91 -24.65 3.42
C CYS A 468 21.31 -23.84 4.59
N LYS A 469 22.10 -23.47 5.60
CA LYS A 469 21.66 -22.67 6.75
C LYS A 469 21.06 -21.33 6.32
N LEU A 470 21.67 -20.66 5.35
CA LEU A 470 21.19 -19.39 4.80
C LEU A 470 19.85 -19.54 4.09
N LEU A 471 19.71 -20.54 3.23
CA LEU A 471 18.47 -20.81 2.51
C LEU A 471 17.33 -21.18 3.47
N THR A 472 17.59 -22.03 4.46
CA THR A 472 16.60 -22.38 5.49
C THR A 472 16.17 -21.16 6.29
N THR A 473 17.12 -20.35 6.77
CA THR A 473 16.83 -19.12 7.53
C THR A 473 16.00 -18.13 6.70
N ALA A 474 16.33 -17.98 5.42
CA ALA A 474 15.59 -17.10 4.52
C ALA A 474 14.16 -17.59 4.27
N ILE A 475 13.97 -18.90 4.08
CA ILE A 475 12.64 -19.51 3.92
C ILE A 475 11.81 -19.32 5.19
N ASP A 476 12.38 -19.60 6.36
CA ASP A 476 11.68 -19.49 7.65
C ASP A 476 11.25 -18.05 7.95
N ASN A 477 12.16 -17.09 7.78
CA ASN A 477 11.85 -15.66 7.96
C ASN A 477 10.77 -15.17 7.00
N SER A 478 10.76 -15.70 5.77
CA SER A 478 9.74 -15.37 4.77
C SER A 478 8.38 -15.94 5.19
N SER A 479 8.36 -17.18 5.68
CA SER A 479 7.14 -17.84 6.14
C SER A 479 6.56 -17.18 7.38
N ASP A 480 7.40 -16.71 8.31
CA ASP A 480 6.99 -15.90 9.47
C ASP A 480 6.33 -14.59 9.04
N ALA A 481 6.96 -13.85 8.12
CA ALA A 481 6.45 -12.58 7.62
C ALA A 481 5.11 -12.71 6.86
N MET A 482 4.82 -13.90 6.35
CA MET A 482 3.59 -14.21 5.60
C MET A 482 2.57 -15.03 6.41
N HIS A 483 2.84 -15.28 7.70
CA HIS A 483 2.00 -16.10 8.58
C HIS A 483 1.72 -17.51 8.02
N LEU A 484 2.70 -18.12 7.36
CA LEU A 484 2.63 -19.48 6.84
C LEU A 484 3.23 -20.49 7.83
N LYS A 485 2.78 -21.74 7.77
CA LYS A 485 3.34 -22.83 8.59
C LYS A 485 4.75 -23.20 8.11
N HIS A 486 5.71 -23.32 9.04
CA HIS A 486 7.09 -23.78 8.82
C HIS A 486 7.22 -25.29 8.60
N ASN A 487 6.53 -25.83 7.60
CA ASN A 487 6.47 -27.28 7.35
C ASN A 487 7.30 -27.73 6.14
N TYR A 488 8.40 -27.05 5.84
CA TYR A 488 9.27 -27.41 4.72
C TYR A 488 10.19 -28.55 5.13
N VAL A 489 10.27 -29.59 4.30
CA VAL A 489 11.08 -30.78 4.56
C VAL A 489 12.25 -30.82 3.59
N ASN A 490 13.48 -30.92 4.11
CA ASN A 490 14.68 -30.99 3.28
C ASN A 490 14.71 -32.30 2.48
N ALA A 491 14.95 -32.20 1.17
CA ALA A 491 15.00 -33.35 0.27
C ALA A 491 16.13 -33.19 -0.76
N PHE A 492 16.71 -34.30 -1.18
CA PHE A 492 17.76 -34.32 -2.20
C PHE A 492 17.55 -35.43 -3.24
N ALA A 493 18.24 -35.34 -4.37
CA ALA A 493 18.13 -36.28 -5.47
C ALA A 493 18.56 -37.70 -5.04
N CYS A 494 17.74 -38.71 -5.31
CA CYS A 494 18.07 -40.07 -4.93
C CYS A 494 19.24 -40.61 -5.78
N PRO A 495 20.30 -41.20 -5.17
CA PRO A 495 21.47 -41.72 -5.90
C PRO A 495 21.16 -42.88 -6.86
N SER A 496 19.99 -43.51 -6.76
CA SER A 496 19.58 -44.69 -7.54
C SER A 496 19.32 -44.43 -9.04
N LYS A 497 19.64 -43.21 -9.54
CA LYS A 497 19.50 -42.75 -10.94
C LYS A 497 18.09 -42.84 -11.54
N ARG A 498 17.04 -43.10 -10.74
CA ARG A 498 15.64 -43.05 -11.20
C ARG A 498 15.13 -41.62 -11.13
N SER A 499 14.73 -41.05 -12.28
CA SER A 499 14.42 -39.62 -12.47
C SER A 499 13.17 -39.10 -11.75
N SER A 500 12.56 -39.86 -10.85
CA SER A 500 11.28 -39.53 -10.21
C SER A 500 11.28 -39.73 -8.69
N CYS A 501 12.44 -39.94 -8.06
CA CYS A 501 12.53 -40.24 -6.64
C CYS A 501 13.53 -39.32 -5.90
N TYR A 502 13.20 -38.99 -4.65
CA TYR A 502 13.95 -38.06 -3.81
C TYR A 502 14.05 -38.58 -2.39
N CYS A 503 15.13 -38.21 -1.74
CA CYS A 503 15.55 -38.64 -0.42
C CYS A 503 15.20 -37.55 0.59
N ILE A 504 14.21 -37.80 1.44
CA ILE A 504 13.75 -36.85 2.47
C ILE A 504 14.58 -37.04 3.73
N VAL A 505 15.15 -35.94 4.24
CA VAL A 505 15.92 -35.91 5.48
C VAL A 505 14.97 -35.71 6.65
N ARG A 506 14.99 -36.64 7.61
CA ARG A 506 14.26 -36.54 8.87
C ARG A 506 15.24 -36.49 10.04
N PRO A 507 15.26 -35.40 10.83
CA PRO A 507 16.07 -35.34 12.03
C PRO A 507 15.62 -36.38 13.06
N ARG A 508 16.57 -37.09 13.69
CA ARG A 508 16.35 -37.91 14.89
C ARG A 508 17.52 -37.77 15.87
N GLU A 509 17.28 -38.10 17.13
CA GLU A 509 18.26 -38.04 18.23
C GLU A 509 19.47 -38.97 18.03
N ASP A 510 19.32 -40.01 17.21
CA ASP A 510 20.27 -41.06 16.88
C ASP A 510 20.87 -40.94 15.45
N GLY A 511 20.61 -39.80 14.77
CA GLY A 511 21.15 -39.47 13.45
C GLY A 511 20.07 -39.20 12.39
N ASN A 512 20.43 -38.42 11.36
CA ASN A 512 19.49 -38.05 10.28
C ASN A 512 19.15 -39.28 9.41
N ILE A 513 17.88 -39.68 9.36
CA ILE A 513 17.44 -40.77 8.47
C ILE A 513 17.02 -40.19 7.12
N VAL A 514 17.57 -40.77 6.05
CA VAL A 514 17.22 -40.45 4.67
C VAL A 514 16.32 -41.54 4.09
N ASN A 515 15.05 -41.22 3.85
CA ASN A 515 14.13 -42.14 3.19
C ASN A 515 13.82 -41.68 1.77
N CYS A 516 14.04 -42.56 0.81
CA CYS A 516 13.62 -42.32 -0.56
C CYS A 516 12.09 -42.45 -0.68
N THR A 517 11.46 -41.56 -1.45
CA THR A 517 10.01 -41.57 -1.67
C THR A 517 9.51 -42.72 -2.52
N VAL A 518 10.39 -43.39 -3.27
CA VAL A 518 10.02 -44.46 -4.21
C VAL A 518 10.90 -45.69 -4.05
N CYS A 519 12.17 -45.56 -3.66
CA CYS A 519 13.07 -46.69 -3.51
C CYS A 519 12.85 -47.39 -2.16
N PRO A 520 12.85 -48.72 -2.12
CA PRO A 520 12.68 -49.49 -0.88
C PRO A 520 13.94 -49.47 0.01
N VAL A 521 15.07 -48.97 -0.49
CA VAL A 521 16.36 -48.92 0.21
C VAL A 521 16.67 -47.48 0.58
N SER A 522 16.92 -47.22 1.87
CA SER A 522 17.46 -45.95 2.37
C SER A 522 18.85 -45.73 1.77
N ALA A 523 19.12 -44.53 1.27
CA ALA A 523 20.42 -44.25 0.66
C ALA A 523 21.49 -44.17 1.75
N THR A 524 22.58 -44.92 1.61
CA THR A 524 23.77 -44.73 2.44
C THR A 524 24.33 -43.35 2.13
N ILE A 525 24.41 -42.50 3.15
CA ILE A 525 24.90 -41.13 3.02
C ILE A 525 26.39 -41.22 2.62
N SER A 526 26.72 -40.89 1.37
CA SER A 526 28.13 -40.76 0.94
C SER A 526 28.74 -39.49 1.54
N SER A 527 30.07 -39.43 1.60
CA SER A 527 30.82 -38.27 2.10
C SER A 527 30.35 -36.93 1.52
N ASP A 528 29.86 -36.93 0.27
CA ASP A 528 29.45 -35.71 -0.44
C ASP A 528 28.11 -35.14 0.07
N HIS A 529 27.27 -36.01 0.67
CA HIS A 529 25.98 -35.65 1.25
C HIS A 529 26.05 -35.45 2.77
N TRP A 530 27.02 -36.10 3.43
CA TRP A 530 27.22 -36.06 4.89
C TRP A 530 27.58 -34.65 5.38
N TYR A 531 28.40 -33.91 4.62
CA TYR A 531 28.87 -32.60 5.04
C TYR A 531 27.76 -31.55 5.20
N TRP A 532 26.63 -31.64 4.49
CA TRP A 532 25.58 -30.60 4.52
C TRP A 532 24.80 -30.55 5.85
N PHE A 533 24.82 -31.62 6.64
CA PHE A 533 23.86 -31.81 7.74
C PHE A 533 24.49 -32.03 9.13
N GLU A 534 25.81 -32.04 9.28
CA GLU A 534 26.46 -32.07 10.60
C GLU A 534 26.70 -30.66 11.17
N SER A 535 26.45 -30.53 12.47
CA SER A 535 26.32 -29.27 13.21
C SER A 535 27.67 -28.65 13.58
N GLY A 536 27.72 -27.31 13.69
CA GLY A 536 28.83 -26.58 14.31
C GLY A 536 29.00 -26.88 15.81
N PRO A 537 30.07 -26.35 16.45
CA PRO A 537 30.80 -27.00 17.54
C PRO A 537 30.09 -26.99 18.90
N ASP A 538 30.51 -27.95 19.74
CA ASP A 538 30.18 -28.14 21.15
C ASP A 538 30.19 -26.83 21.96
N GLU A 539 29.02 -26.42 22.45
CA GLU A 539 28.88 -25.68 23.69
C GLU A 539 27.76 -26.30 24.53
N GLY A 540 28.15 -26.87 25.68
CA GLY A 540 27.40 -26.83 26.93
C GLY A 540 25.96 -27.33 26.90
N ASN A 541 25.80 -28.62 27.19
CA ASN A 541 24.57 -29.25 27.64
C ASN A 541 23.83 -28.41 28.71
N ASN A 542 22.66 -27.84 28.38
CA ASN A 542 21.49 -27.74 29.25
C ASN A 542 20.26 -27.17 28.49
N GLY A 543 19.28 -28.05 28.21
CA GLY A 543 17.86 -27.68 28.13
C GLY A 543 17.13 -27.91 26.80
N THR A 544 16.86 -29.16 26.42
CA THR A 544 15.77 -29.51 25.49
C THR A 544 14.42 -29.13 26.12
N GLN A 545 13.81 -28.02 25.71
CA GLN A 545 12.45 -27.69 26.13
C GLN A 545 11.43 -28.57 25.40
N ASN A 546 10.96 -29.58 26.14
CA ASN A 546 9.86 -30.48 25.79
C ASN A 546 8.61 -29.66 25.38
N LEU A 547 7.97 -29.99 24.25
CA LEU A 547 6.78 -29.28 23.75
C LEU A 547 5.63 -29.26 24.77
N LEU A 548 5.61 -30.25 25.68
CA LEU A 548 4.70 -30.32 26.81
C LEU A 548 4.82 -29.11 27.77
N ASP A 549 6.00 -28.51 27.87
CA ASP A 549 6.27 -27.39 28.76
C ASP A 549 6.09 -26.03 28.07
N LYS A 550 5.72 -26.02 26.78
CA LYS A 550 5.38 -24.80 26.05
C LYS A 550 3.98 -24.30 26.39
N ARG A 551 3.83 -22.98 26.36
CA ARG A 551 2.55 -22.29 26.53
C ARG A 551 1.63 -22.52 25.32
N PRO A 552 0.41 -23.05 25.52
CA PRO A 552 -0.57 -23.19 24.45
C PRO A 552 -1.11 -21.83 23.99
N LEU A 553 -1.44 -21.71 22.70
CA LEU A 553 -2.22 -20.58 22.18
C LEU A 553 -3.70 -20.77 22.51
N LYS A 554 -4.39 -19.69 22.88
CA LYS A 554 -5.84 -19.71 23.17
C LYS A 554 -6.65 -20.26 22.00
N SER A 555 -6.28 -19.93 20.76
CA SER A 555 -6.94 -20.42 19.54
C SER A 555 -6.83 -21.95 19.38
N ASP A 556 -5.70 -22.55 19.74
CA ASP A 556 -5.52 -24.00 19.68
C ASP A 556 -6.31 -24.71 20.78
N LEU A 557 -6.33 -24.18 22.00
CA LEU A 557 -7.16 -24.70 23.09
C LEU A 557 -8.64 -24.70 22.69
N LEU A 558 -9.14 -23.59 22.15
CA LEU A 558 -10.53 -23.47 21.72
C LEU A 558 -10.89 -24.43 20.59
N ARG A 559 -9.97 -24.63 19.65
CA ARG A 559 -10.17 -25.57 18.55
C ARG A 559 -10.21 -27.02 19.04
N LEU A 560 -9.31 -27.40 19.95
CA LEU A 560 -9.14 -28.78 20.42
C LEU A 560 -10.18 -29.19 21.47
N PHE A 561 -10.71 -28.23 22.23
CA PHE A 561 -11.72 -28.49 23.26
C PHE A 561 -13.14 -28.09 22.82
N LYS A 562 -13.35 -27.75 21.55
CA LYS A 562 -14.64 -27.28 21.02
C LYS A 562 -15.79 -28.24 21.36
N ASP A 563 -15.57 -29.53 21.17
CA ASP A 563 -16.57 -30.58 21.44
C ASP A 563 -16.79 -30.80 22.96
N SER A 564 -15.90 -30.28 23.80
CA SER A 564 -15.97 -30.31 25.26
C SER A 564 -16.48 -28.99 25.86
N ALA A 565 -16.99 -28.05 25.04
CA ALA A 565 -17.50 -26.76 25.50
C ALA A 565 -18.63 -26.88 26.54
N VAL A 566 -19.43 -27.94 26.47
CA VAL A 566 -20.47 -28.26 27.46
C VAL A 566 -19.90 -28.52 28.87
N HIS A 567 -18.62 -28.90 28.97
CA HIS A 567 -17.92 -29.19 30.22
C HIS A 567 -17.05 -28.01 30.70
N SER A 568 -17.30 -26.78 30.24
CA SER A 568 -16.50 -25.59 30.58
C SER A 568 -16.33 -25.36 32.09
N LYS A 569 -17.35 -25.67 32.91
CA LYS A 569 -17.24 -25.60 34.38
C LYS A 569 -16.24 -26.61 34.94
N ILE A 570 -16.24 -27.84 34.43
CA ILE A 570 -15.28 -28.90 34.83
C ILE A 570 -13.86 -28.49 34.42
N ILE A 571 -13.69 -28.03 33.18
CA ILE A 571 -12.40 -27.57 32.66
C ILE A 571 -11.86 -26.39 33.48
N GLY A 572 -12.71 -25.40 33.79
CA GLY A 572 -12.31 -24.23 34.56
C GLY A 572 -11.91 -24.56 36.00
N THR A 573 -12.66 -25.43 36.69
CA THR A 573 -12.29 -25.89 38.03
C THR A 573 -10.97 -26.67 38.02
N ALA A 574 -10.75 -27.54 37.02
CA ALA A 574 -9.51 -28.33 36.91
C ALA A 574 -8.27 -27.48 36.57
N LEU A 575 -8.47 -26.33 35.92
CA LEU A 575 -7.44 -25.34 35.62
C LEU A 575 -7.27 -24.29 36.73
N ASP A 576 -7.98 -24.43 37.86
CA ASP A 576 -7.95 -23.50 39.00
C ASP A 576 -8.35 -22.06 38.62
N VAL A 577 -9.35 -21.92 37.74
CA VAL A 577 -9.92 -20.62 37.37
C VAL A 577 -11.37 -20.50 37.86
N LYS A 578 -11.80 -19.27 38.14
CA LYS A 578 -13.17 -18.99 38.63
C LYS A 578 -14.23 -19.46 37.61
N VAL A 579 -15.24 -20.20 38.08
CA VAL A 579 -16.33 -20.75 37.25
C VAL A 579 -17.76 -20.42 37.74
N ASP A 580 -17.91 -19.82 38.92
CA ASP A 580 -19.23 -19.61 39.55
C ASP A 580 -20.13 -18.67 38.75
N ASP A 581 -19.54 -17.79 37.95
CA ASP A 581 -20.22 -16.82 37.09
C ASP A 581 -20.51 -17.34 35.68
N LEU A 582 -20.15 -18.60 35.36
CA LEU A 582 -20.45 -19.20 34.06
C LEU A 582 -21.94 -19.52 33.91
N VAL A 583 -22.52 -19.08 32.80
CA VAL A 583 -23.95 -19.19 32.49
C VAL A 583 -24.33 -20.66 32.25
N ALA A 584 -25.27 -21.20 33.03
CA ALA A 584 -25.65 -22.62 32.99
C ALA A 584 -26.70 -22.96 31.91
N LEU A 585 -26.64 -22.29 30.75
CA LEU A 585 -27.57 -22.49 29.64
C LEU A 585 -26.83 -23.09 28.43
N PRO A 586 -27.39 -24.13 27.74
CA PRO A 586 -26.68 -24.88 26.69
C PRO A 586 -26.12 -24.03 25.54
N GLN A 587 -26.79 -22.93 25.19
CA GLN A 587 -26.38 -22.04 24.09
C GLN A 587 -25.12 -21.21 24.38
N TYR A 588 -24.69 -21.08 25.65
CA TYR A 588 -23.52 -20.28 26.05
C TYR A 588 -22.26 -21.12 26.31
N THR A 589 -22.29 -22.40 25.97
CA THR A 589 -21.20 -23.35 26.25
C THR A 589 -19.88 -22.97 25.56
N SER A 590 -19.95 -22.46 24.33
CA SER A 590 -18.78 -21.94 23.61
C SER A 590 -18.19 -20.67 24.25
N ASP A 591 -19.05 -19.73 24.66
CA ASP A 591 -18.62 -18.47 25.28
C ASP A 591 -17.99 -18.74 26.66
N ASN A 592 -18.58 -19.66 27.43
CA ASN A 592 -18.03 -20.12 28.70
C ASN A 592 -16.62 -20.74 28.52
N LEU A 593 -16.40 -21.52 27.45
CA LEU A 593 -15.09 -22.11 27.16
C LEU A 593 -14.04 -21.03 26.79
N ILE A 594 -14.46 -20.02 26.00
CA ILE A 594 -13.63 -18.86 25.66
C ILE A 594 -13.19 -18.09 26.91
N LEU A 595 -14.13 -17.87 27.84
CA LEU A 595 -13.88 -17.21 29.12
C LEU A 595 -12.92 -18.01 30.00
N VAL A 596 -13.13 -19.33 30.13
CA VAL A 596 -12.26 -20.21 30.93
C VAL A 596 -10.82 -20.22 30.42
N PHE A 597 -10.60 -20.40 29.11
CA PHE A 597 -9.23 -20.41 28.57
C PHE A 597 -8.59 -19.02 28.58
N GLN A 598 -9.36 -17.95 28.43
CA GLN A 598 -8.84 -16.59 28.61
C GLN A 598 -8.33 -16.41 30.04
N ARG A 599 -9.14 -16.76 31.04
CA ARG A 599 -8.77 -16.67 32.47
C ARG A 599 -7.55 -17.51 32.80
N TRP A 600 -7.43 -18.71 32.24
CA TRP A 600 -6.29 -19.57 32.49
C TRP A 600 -5.01 -18.99 31.86
N ILE A 601 -5.08 -18.52 30.62
CA ILE A 601 -3.96 -17.84 29.95
C ILE A 601 -3.54 -16.58 30.72
N ASP A 602 -4.49 -15.77 31.20
CA ASP A 602 -4.22 -14.52 31.92
C ASP A 602 -3.69 -14.76 33.35
N SER A 603 -3.98 -15.92 33.95
CA SER A 603 -3.48 -16.28 35.27
C SER A 603 -1.97 -16.52 35.30
N ASP A 604 -1.38 -16.86 34.15
CA ASP A 604 0.04 -17.22 33.94
C ASP A 604 0.56 -18.37 34.82
N LYS A 605 -0.31 -19.05 35.57
CA LYS A 605 0.03 -20.17 36.45
C LYS A 605 -0.12 -21.51 35.72
N ASP A 606 0.99 -22.24 35.57
CA ASP A 606 1.06 -23.58 34.97
C ASP A 606 0.43 -23.70 33.57
N VAL A 607 0.46 -22.61 32.78
CA VAL A 607 -0.13 -22.54 31.45
C VAL A 607 0.71 -23.30 30.43
N THR A 608 0.57 -24.62 30.41
CA THR A 608 1.38 -25.54 29.60
C THR A 608 0.53 -26.63 28.96
N TRP A 609 1.00 -27.18 27.84
CA TRP A 609 0.37 -28.35 27.22
C TRP A 609 0.33 -29.56 28.17
N ARG A 610 1.31 -29.70 29.05
CA ARG A 610 1.36 -30.70 30.12
C ARG A 610 0.14 -30.60 31.04
N LYS A 611 -0.17 -29.39 31.51
CA LYS A 611 -1.33 -29.15 32.39
C LYS A 611 -2.65 -29.37 31.65
N ALA A 612 -2.78 -28.93 30.40
CA ALA A 612 -3.96 -29.20 29.58
C ALA A 612 -4.18 -30.72 29.37
N LEU A 613 -3.11 -31.47 29.13
CA LEU A 613 -3.18 -32.93 28.99
C LEU A 613 -3.56 -33.62 30.29
N GLN A 614 -3.08 -33.10 31.42
CA GLN A 614 -3.40 -33.62 32.75
C GLN A 614 -4.90 -33.45 33.03
N VAL A 615 -5.48 -32.28 32.77
CA VAL A 615 -6.93 -32.05 32.92
C VAL A 615 -7.74 -33.05 32.07
N CYS A 616 -7.31 -33.28 30.83
CA CYS A 616 -7.97 -34.29 29.99
C CYS A 616 -7.83 -35.73 30.51
N LYS A 617 -6.77 -36.04 31.27
CA LYS A 617 -6.55 -37.36 31.88
C LYS A 617 -7.36 -37.53 33.18
N ASP A 618 -7.56 -36.46 33.93
CA ASP A 618 -8.31 -36.46 35.18
C ASP A 618 -9.81 -36.64 34.96
N TYR A 619 -10.32 -36.25 33.78
CA TYR A 619 -11.74 -36.35 33.39
C TYR A 619 -11.91 -37.10 32.04
N PRO A 620 -11.63 -38.41 31.99
CA PRO A 620 -11.57 -39.15 30.74
C PRO A 620 -12.96 -39.33 30.07
N ASP A 621 -14.04 -39.38 30.85
CA ASP A 621 -15.40 -39.57 30.31
C ASP A 621 -15.91 -38.29 29.64
N GLU A 622 -15.55 -37.12 30.17
CA GLU A 622 -15.97 -35.80 29.68
C GLU A 622 -15.00 -35.21 28.64
N LEU A 623 -13.70 -35.49 28.77
CA LEU A 623 -12.62 -34.87 27.99
C LEU A 623 -11.81 -35.89 27.18
N GLY A 624 -12.22 -37.16 27.11
CA GLY A 624 -11.50 -38.19 26.36
C GLY A 624 -11.27 -37.86 24.88
N ARG A 625 -12.22 -37.17 24.24
CA ARG A 625 -12.05 -36.68 22.86
C ARG A 625 -11.04 -35.54 22.79
N ALA A 626 -11.16 -34.52 23.65
CA ALA A 626 -10.19 -33.42 23.73
C ALA A 626 -8.78 -33.94 24.04
N LYS A 627 -8.64 -34.96 24.89
CA LYS A 627 -7.38 -35.67 25.14
C LYS A 627 -6.77 -36.19 23.84
N SER A 628 -7.55 -36.97 23.08
CA SER A 628 -7.12 -37.55 21.81
C SER A 628 -6.73 -36.46 20.80
N ASP A 629 -7.49 -35.37 20.74
CA ASP A 629 -7.21 -34.26 19.84
C ASP A 629 -5.95 -33.47 20.25
N VAL A 630 -5.71 -33.26 21.55
CA VAL A 630 -4.48 -32.63 22.06
C VAL A 630 -3.28 -33.57 21.85
N GLU A 631 -3.40 -34.86 22.16
CA GLU A 631 -2.34 -35.85 21.88
C GLU A 631 -2.05 -35.93 20.39
N LYS A 632 -3.07 -35.88 19.53
CA LYS A 632 -2.93 -35.82 18.07
C LYS A 632 -2.31 -34.51 17.60
N PHE A 633 -2.62 -33.38 18.23
CA PHE A 633 -2.02 -32.09 17.92
C PHE A 633 -0.51 -32.08 18.27
N LEU A 634 -0.18 -32.52 19.49
CA LEU A 634 1.20 -32.62 19.97
C LEU A 634 1.99 -33.68 19.21
N SER A 635 1.37 -34.80 18.82
CA SER A 635 2.00 -35.83 17.98
C SER A 635 1.99 -35.51 16.49
N SER A 636 1.08 -34.69 15.96
CA SER A 636 1.19 -34.19 14.58
C SER A 636 2.35 -33.20 14.41
N SER A 637 2.83 -32.66 15.53
CA SER A 637 4.08 -31.92 15.65
C SER A 637 5.31 -32.83 15.78
N PHE A 638 5.09 -34.15 15.95
CA PHE A 638 6.07 -35.23 16.06
C PHE A 638 5.69 -36.42 15.12
N HIS A 639 6.13 -36.38 13.85
CA HIS A 639 6.33 -37.56 12.97
C HIS A 639 5.20 -38.05 12.00
N PRO A 640 5.51 -38.91 10.98
CA PRO A 640 5.20 -38.67 9.55
C PRO A 640 4.22 -39.67 8.87
N ALA A 641 3.73 -39.32 7.66
CA ALA A 641 2.68 -40.01 6.90
C ALA A 641 2.97 -41.44 6.36
N LYS A 642 1.92 -42.28 6.34
CA LYS A 642 1.55 -43.40 5.42
C LYS A 642 0.07 -43.78 5.73
N SER A 643 -0.82 -44.31 4.88
CA SER A 643 -0.98 -44.53 3.42
C SER A 643 -2.41 -45.07 3.16
N SER A 644 -2.95 -44.91 1.93
CA SER A 644 -4.16 -45.52 1.29
C SER A 644 -5.52 -44.85 1.55
N SER A 645 -6.48 -44.67 0.61
CA SER A 645 -6.71 -45.08 -0.79
C SER A 645 -7.66 -44.08 -1.52
N LEU A 646 -7.73 -44.14 -2.85
CA LEU A 646 -8.42 -43.23 -3.79
C LEU A 646 -9.91 -42.91 -3.52
N THR A 647 -10.38 -41.69 -3.86
CA THR A 647 -11.21 -41.38 -5.06
C THR A 647 -11.74 -39.93 -5.12
N HIS A 648 -11.88 -39.43 -6.36
CA HIS A 648 -12.66 -38.28 -6.88
C HIS A 648 -12.23 -36.80 -6.69
N LEU A 649 -11.80 -36.23 -7.83
CA LEU A 649 -11.91 -34.86 -8.36
C LEU A 649 -12.44 -33.73 -7.44
N LYS A 650 -11.63 -32.66 -7.35
CA LYS A 650 -12.03 -31.31 -7.79
C LYS A 650 -10.79 -30.47 -8.17
N VAL A 651 -10.95 -29.70 -9.24
CA VAL A 651 -9.93 -28.92 -9.95
C VAL A 651 -9.78 -27.52 -9.34
N ALA A 652 -8.51 -27.12 -9.12
CA ALA A 652 -7.92 -25.76 -9.02
C ALA A 652 -8.29 -24.87 -7.79
N PRO A 653 -7.38 -23.97 -7.29
CA PRO A 653 -6.51 -23.08 -8.08
C PRO A 653 -5.00 -23.35 -7.91
N LYS A 654 -4.34 -23.78 -9.01
CA LYS A 654 -2.88 -23.89 -9.13
C LYS A 654 -2.18 -22.56 -9.48
N SER A 655 -2.90 -21.45 -9.55
CA SER A 655 -2.37 -20.13 -9.95
C SER A 655 -1.72 -19.36 -8.80
N PHE A 656 -2.15 -19.55 -7.55
CA PHE A 656 -1.56 -18.86 -6.40
C PHE A 656 -0.17 -19.40 -6.03
N ALA A 657 0.03 -20.72 -6.08
CA ALA A 657 1.30 -21.35 -5.71
C ALA A 657 2.46 -21.03 -6.68
N LEU A 658 2.18 -20.79 -7.97
CA LEU A 658 3.21 -20.42 -8.96
C LEU A 658 3.72 -18.98 -8.77
N ILE A 659 2.85 -18.04 -8.40
CA ILE A 659 3.20 -16.64 -8.10
C ILE A 659 3.95 -16.55 -6.76
N PHE A 660 3.57 -17.40 -5.81
CA PHE A 660 4.17 -17.46 -4.47
C PHE A 660 5.62 -17.93 -4.48
N ILE A 661 5.94 -18.92 -5.32
CA ILE A 661 7.29 -19.49 -5.40
C ILE A 661 8.24 -18.55 -6.19
N ALA A 662 7.76 -17.84 -7.21
CA ALA A 662 8.56 -16.84 -7.92
C ALA A 662 8.99 -15.67 -7.02
N SER A 663 8.11 -15.27 -6.09
CA SER A 663 8.38 -14.19 -5.13
C SER A 663 9.37 -14.61 -4.04
N LEU A 664 9.28 -15.87 -3.58
CA LEU A 664 10.23 -16.49 -2.66
C LEU A 664 11.64 -16.62 -3.28
N ILE A 665 11.72 -16.95 -4.57
CA ILE A 665 12.97 -17.06 -5.32
C ILE A 665 13.69 -15.71 -5.45
N LEU A 666 12.96 -14.62 -5.72
CA LEU A 666 13.53 -13.26 -5.80
C LEU A 666 14.09 -12.77 -4.45
N LEU A 667 13.42 -13.11 -3.34
CA LEU A 667 13.89 -12.77 -1.99
C LEU A 667 15.13 -13.57 -1.59
N LEU A 668 15.19 -14.85 -1.98
CA LEU A 668 16.37 -15.71 -1.80
C LEU A 668 17.58 -15.22 -2.62
N CYS A 669 17.36 -14.66 -3.81
CA CYS A 669 18.42 -14.05 -4.63
C CYS A 669 19.10 -12.87 -3.93
N ALA A 670 18.33 -11.98 -3.30
CA ALA A 670 18.88 -10.81 -2.61
C ALA A 670 19.74 -11.20 -1.41
N ILE A 671 19.36 -12.24 -0.67
CA ILE A 671 20.05 -12.69 0.55
C ILE A 671 21.36 -13.42 0.22
N VAL A 672 21.38 -14.27 -0.82
CA VAL A 672 22.56 -15.05 -1.21
C VAL A 672 23.62 -14.17 -1.88
N ILE A 673 23.22 -13.21 -2.73
CA ILE A 673 24.16 -12.29 -3.40
C ILE A 673 24.87 -11.38 -2.39
N SER A 674 24.14 -10.91 -1.37
CA SER A 674 24.67 -10.02 -0.33
C SER A 674 25.73 -10.66 0.58
N PHE A 675 25.75 -12.00 0.69
CA PHE A 675 26.66 -12.72 1.58
C PHE A 675 27.98 -13.12 0.90
N PHE A 676 27.95 -13.46 -0.38
CA PHE A 676 29.17 -13.85 -1.13
C PHE A 676 30.05 -12.65 -1.51
N ILE A 677 29.50 -11.44 -1.59
CA ILE A 677 30.26 -10.19 -1.79
C ILE A 677 31.15 -9.87 -0.56
N ARG A 678 30.99 -10.58 0.56
CA ARG A 678 31.75 -10.37 1.80
C ARG A 678 32.83 -11.40 2.10
N ILE A 679 33.00 -12.44 1.26
CA ILE A 679 33.94 -13.55 1.51
C ILE A 679 35.17 -13.50 0.57
N ASP A 680 35.25 -12.52 -0.33
CA ASP A 680 36.51 -12.17 -1.02
C ASP A 680 37.11 -10.88 -0.46
#